data_AF-A0A6M5YSV1-F1
#
_entry.id   AF-A0A6M5YSV1-F1
#
_cell.length_a   1.000
_cell.length_b   1.000
_cell.length_c   1.000
_cell.angle_alpha   90.00
_cell.angle_beta   90.00
_cell.angle_gamma   90.00
#
_symmetry.space_group_name_H-M   'P 1'
#
loop_
_entity.id
_entity.type
_entity.pdbx_description
1 polymer ?
#
loop_
_entity_poly.entity_id
_entity_poly.type
_entity_poly.pdbx_seq_one_letter_code
_entity_poly.pdbx_strand_id
1 'polypeptide(L)'
;MQTFTVALATATSALLWSNTTGWAADPPAPKLPETVTFAEHVAPLVFENCTSCHRPGQVAPFSLLTYADTRKHAKTMLSVMQDRYMPPWQPEPGHGEFRNSRRLSEDQIALFEKWVKTGTAEGDAQKAPPAPRFTDGWRLGKPDLVVKMDRPYAVPAEGADIYQNFVIPLDLTEDKWVTAVEFQATAPTVLHHMLYFLDDSGRARKRVTKDGQPGFAGMGFRPTGSLGGWAVGATPIKLPDGLAYPVRKGSDLVLQTHFHLSGKAEQETITVGLYFADKAPKRTLVTLQLPPAFGLFSGIDIPAGKEQFKVSDSFTLPVDVDLVAAGAHAHYLGKTLKTGATLPGGKDKNLFSIRDWDFNWQGQYLYKDYVRLPKGTVVRGEVTWDNSAKNPRNPSSPPVRVRWGEGSTDEMGSVSLLMVAADEADATRLRDAIREHTREVVIRSRLRGDKIDWDKLGVEPPPFWKDGPPVPKKSDTKAPLTLRDINGTAQTPLAVTDAKAHVLIFLTTDCPIANSYAPEIGAMMKDFADQPVRFYAVHVDPDLTPAGAQKHAKEYGLTLPVLVDTKHQLVAATGVTRTPEVAVVLKDGTIAYRGRIDDRYPGLGKKRQAPSQRDLRDALSAVLAGEPVPTGRTQAVGCSIPDLPAK
;
A
#
# COMPACT_ATOMS: atom_id res chain seq x y z
N MET A 1 23.35 -65.22 64.76
CA MET A 1 22.52 -64.91 63.57
C MET A 1 22.32 -63.41 63.52
N GLN A 2 22.36 -62.79 62.34
CA GLN A 2 22.10 -61.35 62.17
C GLN A 2 20.60 -61.10 62.02
N THR A 3 20.12 -59.98 62.57
CA THR A 3 18.71 -59.53 62.49
C THR A 3 18.64 -58.17 61.79
N PHE A 4 17.83 -58.07 60.75
CA PHE A 4 17.49 -56.81 60.09
C PHE A 4 16.33 -56.11 60.83
N THR A 5 16.49 -54.83 61.20
CA THR A 5 15.34 -53.91 61.31
C THR A 5 15.70 -52.45 60.98
N VAL A 6 15.03 -51.94 59.95
CA VAL A 6 14.70 -50.55 59.56
C VAL A 6 15.08 -49.38 60.49
N ALA A 7 15.63 -48.31 59.90
CA ALA A 7 15.37 -46.91 60.29
C ALA A 7 15.38 -46.00 59.04
N LEU A 8 14.67 -44.86 59.08
CA LEU A 8 14.43 -43.97 57.94
C LEU A 8 15.17 -42.63 58.10
N ALA A 9 15.65 -42.03 57.01
CA ALA A 9 16.15 -40.65 56.98
C ALA A 9 15.85 -39.97 55.63
N THR A 10 15.43 -38.71 55.66
CA THR A 10 15.02 -37.91 54.48
C THR A 10 16.08 -36.89 54.07
N ALA A 11 16.24 -36.68 52.76
CA ALA A 11 17.04 -35.58 52.22
C ALA A 11 16.41 -35.03 50.92
N THR A 12 15.74 -33.88 51.00
CA THR A 12 15.22 -33.14 49.84
C THR A 12 16.32 -32.26 49.24
N SER A 13 16.81 -32.59 48.05
CA SER A 13 17.80 -31.77 47.33
C SER A 13 17.12 -30.89 46.28
N ALA A 14 17.20 -29.57 46.46
CA ALA A 14 16.77 -28.60 45.45
C ALA A 14 17.89 -28.35 44.43
N LEU A 15 17.71 -28.78 43.17
CA LEU A 15 18.63 -28.40 42.08
C LEU A 15 18.25 -27.04 41.50
N LEU A 16 19.12 -26.05 41.70
CA LEU A 16 19.07 -24.78 40.98
C LEU A 16 19.56 -25.01 39.54
N TRP A 17 18.69 -24.80 38.54
CA TRP A 17 19.09 -24.81 37.13
C TRP A 17 19.55 -23.41 36.70
N SER A 18 20.86 -23.26 36.47
CA SER A 18 21.45 -22.02 35.95
C SER A 18 21.23 -21.90 34.43
N ASN A 19 20.25 -21.11 34.01
CA ASN A 19 20.01 -20.81 32.59
C ASN A 19 21.09 -19.90 31.99
N THR A 20 22.23 -20.47 31.61
CA THR A 20 23.20 -19.84 30.70
C THR A 20 22.88 -20.23 29.26
N THR A 21 21.88 -19.60 28.65
CA THR A 21 21.63 -19.72 27.20
C THR A 21 22.72 -18.99 26.44
N GLY A 22 23.77 -19.71 26.05
CA GLY A 22 24.88 -19.14 25.28
C GLY A 22 24.40 -18.62 23.93
N TRP A 23 24.82 -17.40 23.58
CA TRP A 23 24.81 -16.98 22.18
C TRP A 23 25.76 -17.89 21.39
N ALA A 24 25.42 -18.16 20.13
CA ALA A 24 26.35 -18.81 19.22
C ALA A 24 27.60 -17.91 19.07
N ALA A 25 28.78 -18.51 19.12
CA ALA A 25 30.01 -17.78 18.84
C ALA A 25 30.00 -17.25 17.39
N ASP A 26 30.52 -16.04 17.18
CA ASP A 26 30.63 -15.45 15.85
C ASP A 26 31.38 -16.38 14.88
N PRO A 27 30.99 -16.43 13.59
CA PRO A 27 31.70 -17.23 12.60
C PRO A 27 33.17 -16.77 12.48
N PRO A 28 34.12 -17.70 12.27
CA PRO A 28 35.54 -17.37 12.18
C PRO A 28 35.80 -16.40 11.02
N ALA A 29 36.67 -15.41 11.26
CA ALA A 29 36.92 -14.33 10.31
C ALA A 29 37.42 -14.84 8.92
N PRO A 30 37.02 -14.19 7.80
CA PRO A 30 37.40 -14.60 6.45
C PRO A 30 38.92 -14.71 6.25
N LYS A 31 39.38 -15.83 5.67
CA LYS A 31 40.77 -16.01 5.24
C LYS A 31 41.03 -15.31 3.91
N LEU A 32 41.07 -13.97 3.95
CA LEU A 32 41.35 -13.15 2.77
C LEU A 32 42.79 -13.32 2.26
N PRO A 33 43.05 -13.29 0.94
CA PRO A 33 44.39 -13.23 0.37
C PRO A 33 45.22 -12.06 0.92
N GLU A 34 46.54 -12.22 1.02
CA GLU A 34 47.43 -11.17 1.56
C GLU A 34 47.35 -9.87 0.75
N THR A 35 47.47 -9.97 -0.57
CA THR A 35 47.25 -8.89 -1.53
C THR A 35 45.89 -9.04 -2.20
N VAL A 36 45.13 -7.94 -2.32
CA VAL A 36 43.85 -7.91 -3.03
C VAL A 36 43.92 -6.88 -4.15
N THR A 37 43.49 -7.27 -5.35
CA THR A 37 43.64 -6.54 -6.60
C THR A 37 42.33 -6.50 -7.38
N PHE A 38 42.15 -5.53 -8.27
CA PHE A 38 40.96 -5.51 -9.12
C PHE A 38 40.90 -6.74 -10.00
N ALA A 39 41.93 -7.00 -10.79
CA ALA A 39 41.96 -8.08 -11.79
C ALA A 39 41.62 -9.46 -11.20
N GLU A 40 42.34 -9.90 -10.16
CA GLU A 40 42.20 -11.27 -9.64
C GLU A 40 41.00 -11.44 -8.69
N HIS A 41 40.53 -10.37 -8.04
CA HIS A 41 39.62 -10.50 -6.87
C HIS A 41 38.32 -9.70 -6.98
N VAL A 42 38.37 -8.44 -7.43
CA VAL A 42 37.17 -7.56 -7.45
C VAL A 42 36.46 -7.56 -8.80
N ALA A 43 37.17 -7.74 -9.91
CA ALA A 43 36.58 -7.84 -11.24
C ALA A 43 35.59 -9.02 -11.34
N PRO A 44 35.89 -10.26 -10.88
CA PRO A 44 34.90 -11.34 -10.88
C PRO A 44 33.63 -10.96 -10.09
N LEU A 45 33.80 -10.42 -8.88
CA LEU A 45 32.74 -10.02 -7.97
C LEU A 45 31.79 -8.98 -8.60
N VAL A 46 32.37 -7.91 -9.15
CA VAL A 46 31.63 -6.79 -9.77
C VAL A 46 30.99 -7.21 -11.10
N PHE A 47 31.70 -8.00 -11.91
CA PHE A 47 31.20 -8.46 -13.20
C PHE A 47 30.00 -9.38 -13.04
N GLU A 48 30.06 -10.36 -12.14
CA GLU A 48 28.95 -11.26 -11.83
C GLU A 48 27.73 -10.52 -11.22
N ASN A 49 27.96 -9.67 -10.22
CA ASN A 49 26.88 -9.19 -9.35
C ASN A 49 26.35 -7.79 -9.69
N CYS A 50 27.11 -6.95 -10.41
CA CYS A 50 26.75 -5.54 -10.65
C CYS A 50 26.51 -5.18 -12.14
N THR A 51 27.29 -5.75 -13.08
CA THR A 51 27.26 -5.34 -14.51
C THR A 51 25.99 -5.77 -15.28
N SER A 52 25.14 -6.59 -14.66
CA SER A 52 23.77 -6.85 -15.13
C SER A 52 22.96 -5.55 -15.28
N CYS A 53 23.25 -4.54 -14.45
CA CYS A 53 22.61 -3.22 -14.41
C CYS A 53 23.59 -2.08 -14.73
N HIS A 54 24.82 -2.15 -14.19
CA HIS A 54 25.86 -1.13 -14.36
C HIS A 54 26.63 -1.28 -15.67
N ARG A 55 25.97 -0.94 -16.78
CA ARG A 55 26.55 -0.87 -18.12
C ARG A 55 25.76 0.09 -19.03
N PRO A 56 26.30 0.52 -20.18
CA PRO A 56 25.58 1.36 -21.14
C PRO A 56 24.22 0.78 -21.55
N GLY A 57 23.22 1.65 -21.73
CA GLY A 57 21.88 1.27 -22.19
C GLY A 57 21.05 0.47 -21.18
N GLN A 58 21.37 0.53 -19.88
CA GLN A 58 20.64 -0.15 -18.80
C GLN A 58 20.22 0.83 -17.69
N VAL A 59 19.47 0.30 -16.72
CA VAL A 59 18.80 1.03 -15.62
C VAL A 59 19.73 1.86 -14.72
N ALA A 60 21.02 1.52 -14.61
CA ALA A 60 21.92 2.19 -13.66
C ALA A 60 22.69 3.36 -14.32
N PRO A 61 22.90 4.50 -13.61
CA PRO A 61 23.43 5.73 -14.20
C PRO A 61 24.94 5.71 -14.54
N PHE A 62 25.65 4.60 -14.32
CA PHE A 62 27.07 4.46 -14.66
C PHE A 62 27.49 3.01 -14.93
N SER A 63 28.53 2.86 -15.76
CA SER A 63 29.23 1.60 -16.06
C SER A 63 29.99 1.07 -14.83
N LEU A 64 30.15 -0.25 -14.72
CA LEU A 64 31.15 -0.92 -13.88
C LEU A 64 31.93 -1.99 -14.67
N LEU A 65 32.07 -1.80 -15.99
CA LEU A 65 32.74 -2.76 -16.89
C LEU A 65 34.28 -2.65 -16.87
N THR A 66 34.85 -1.65 -16.19
CA THR A 66 36.30 -1.40 -16.15
C THR A 66 36.83 -1.19 -14.72
N TYR A 67 38.15 -1.32 -14.57
CA TYR A 67 38.84 -0.91 -13.35
C TYR A 67 38.62 0.57 -13.04
N ALA A 68 38.74 1.46 -14.04
CA ALA A 68 38.60 2.89 -13.88
C ALA A 68 37.19 3.28 -13.38
N ASP A 69 36.15 2.66 -13.95
CA ASP A 69 34.76 2.79 -13.46
C ASP A 69 34.65 2.34 -12.00
N THR A 70 35.08 1.12 -11.70
CA THR A 70 34.94 0.52 -10.37
C THR A 70 35.68 1.32 -9.30
N ARG A 71 36.93 1.72 -9.58
CA ARG A 71 37.77 2.53 -8.71
C ARG A 71 37.14 3.89 -8.39
N LYS A 72 36.56 4.55 -9.40
CA LYS A 72 35.89 5.86 -9.25
C LYS A 72 34.73 5.82 -8.25
N HIS A 73 34.01 4.70 -8.19
CA HIS A 73 32.84 4.52 -7.33
C HIS A 73 33.11 3.67 -6.06
N ALA A 74 34.32 3.16 -5.87
CA ALA A 74 34.66 2.13 -4.88
C ALA A 74 34.26 2.44 -3.43
N LYS A 75 34.44 3.68 -2.95
CA LYS A 75 34.02 4.04 -1.58
C LYS A 75 32.50 4.01 -1.39
N THR A 76 31.76 4.50 -2.39
CA THR A 76 30.29 4.45 -2.38
C THR A 76 29.80 3.01 -2.48
N MET A 77 30.40 2.21 -3.39
CA MET A 77 30.11 0.79 -3.55
C MET A 77 30.29 0.03 -2.24
N LEU A 78 31.39 0.25 -1.52
CA LEU A 78 31.63 -0.38 -0.23
C LEU A 78 30.53 -0.06 0.80
N SER A 79 30.11 1.21 0.93
CA SER A 79 29.02 1.58 1.85
C SER A 79 27.74 0.83 1.51
N VAL A 80 27.27 0.92 0.25
CA VAL A 80 26.00 0.27 -0.14
C VAL A 80 26.06 -1.26 -0.10
N MET A 81 27.26 -1.86 -0.17
CA MET A 81 27.48 -3.29 0.07
C MET A 81 27.40 -3.64 1.56
N GLN A 82 28.01 -2.85 2.44
CA GLN A 82 27.95 -3.03 3.90
C GLN A 82 26.53 -2.80 4.44
N ASP A 83 25.85 -1.76 3.96
CA ASP A 83 24.45 -1.42 4.28
C ASP A 83 23.42 -2.38 3.63
N ARG A 84 23.89 -3.39 2.88
CA ARG A 84 23.09 -4.40 2.15
C ARG A 84 22.09 -3.85 1.11
N TYR A 85 22.20 -2.58 0.74
CA TYR A 85 21.38 -1.92 -0.29
C TYR A 85 21.72 -2.39 -1.72
N MET A 86 22.99 -2.67 -2.00
CA MET A 86 23.47 -3.13 -3.32
C MET A 86 24.48 -4.28 -3.19
N PRO A 87 24.49 -5.24 -4.12
CA PRO A 87 23.48 -5.51 -5.14
C PRO A 87 22.14 -5.94 -4.50
N PRO A 88 20.99 -5.62 -5.12
CA PRO A 88 19.70 -5.71 -4.46
C PRO A 88 19.22 -7.16 -4.32
N TRP A 89 19.20 -7.67 -3.08
CA TRP A 89 18.73 -9.02 -2.77
C TRP A 89 18.10 -9.11 -1.37
N GLN A 90 16.79 -8.89 -1.30
CA GLN A 90 16.03 -8.90 -0.05
C GLN A 90 15.95 -10.26 0.69
N PRO A 91 15.92 -11.44 0.04
CA PRO A 91 15.81 -12.71 0.75
C PRO A 91 17.01 -13.01 1.66
N GLU A 92 16.72 -13.41 2.89
CA GLU A 92 17.74 -13.78 3.88
C GLU A 92 18.24 -15.23 3.72
N PRO A 93 19.55 -15.48 3.93
CA PRO A 93 20.11 -16.82 3.86
C PRO A 93 19.51 -17.75 4.93
N GLY A 94 19.42 -19.04 4.64
CA GLY A 94 18.79 -20.02 5.54
C GLY A 94 17.25 -20.01 5.52
N HIS A 95 16.63 -19.12 4.74
CA HIS A 95 15.19 -19.07 4.51
C HIS A 95 14.87 -19.40 3.03
N GLY A 96 15.27 -20.59 2.59
CA GLY A 96 15.18 -21.06 1.21
C GLY A 96 16.50 -20.92 0.44
N GLU A 97 16.70 -21.78 -0.57
CA GLU A 97 17.78 -21.65 -1.56
C GLU A 97 17.19 -21.23 -2.91
N PHE A 98 17.70 -20.14 -3.48
CA PHE A 98 17.13 -19.51 -4.68
C PHE A 98 18.16 -19.42 -5.82
N ARG A 99 17.68 -19.51 -7.06
CA ARG A 99 18.50 -19.34 -8.27
C ARG A 99 18.95 -17.88 -8.39
N ASN A 100 20.13 -17.67 -8.97
CA ASN A 100 20.66 -16.36 -9.35
C ASN A 100 20.72 -15.36 -8.18
N SER A 101 21.04 -15.83 -6.96
CA SER A 101 21.25 -14.95 -5.81
C SER A 101 22.43 -14.02 -6.08
N ARG A 102 22.18 -12.72 -6.00
CA ARG A 102 23.19 -11.66 -6.13
C ARG A 102 23.80 -11.26 -4.78
N ARG A 103 23.35 -11.87 -3.67
CA ARG A 103 23.75 -11.45 -2.31
C ARG A 103 25.21 -11.81 -2.05
N LEU A 104 26.04 -10.79 -1.87
CA LEU A 104 27.45 -10.98 -1.51
C LEU A 104 27.57 -11.62 -0.12
N SER A 105 28.48 -12.57 0.05
CA SER A 105 28.88 -13.10 1.35
C SER A 105 29.64 -12.05 2.17
N GLU A 106 29.77 -12.25 3.48
CA GLU A 106 30.60 -11.38 4.31
C GLU A 106 32.07 -11.42 3.85
N ASP A 107 32.59 -12.59 3.46
CA ASP A 107 33.90 -12.77 2.85
C ASP A 107 34.09 -11.91 1.58
N GLN A 108 33.11 -11.84 0.70
CA GLN A 108 33.15 -11.02 -0.52
C GLN A 108 33.12 -9.51 -0.20
N ILE A 109 32.35 -9.09 0.81
CA ILE A 109 32.35 -7.71 1.28
C ILE A 109 33.68 -7.36 1.94
N ALA A 110 34.23 -8.23 2.79
CA ALA A 110 35.53 -8.04 3.42
C ALA A 110 36.70 -8.02 2.41
N LEU A 111 36.60 -8.81 1.34
CA LEU A 111 37.53 -8.78 0.20
C LEU A 111 37.51 -7.41 -0.51
N PHE A 112 36.32 -6.90 -0.81
CA PHE A 112 36.14 -5.57 -1.42
C PHE A 112 36.58 -4.44 -0.47
N GLU A 113 36.24 -4.55 0.82
CA GLU A 113 36.67 -3.61 1.85
C GLU A 113 38.19 -3.57 1.98
N LYS A 114 38.85 -4.74 1.97
CA LYS A 114 40.32 -4.82 1.99
C LYS A 114 40.92 -4.13 0.77
N TRP A 115 40.41 -4.38 -0.44
CA TRP A 115 40.85 -3.69 -1.66
C TRP A 115 40.71 -2.17 -1.58
N VAL A 116 39.60 -1.66 -1.02
CA VAL A 116 39.39 -0.21 -0.79
C VAL A 116 40.39 0.33 0.25
N LYS A 117 40.60 -0.38 1.37
CA LYS A 117 41.55 0.02 2.43
C LYS A 117 43.01 -0.02 1.96
N THR A 118 43.37 -0.94 1.06
CA THR A 118 44.73 -1.04 0.47
C THR A 118 44.90 -0.23 -0.82
N GLY A 119 44.13 0.85 -1.00
CA GLY A 119 44.36 1.84 -2.06
C GLY A 119 43.83 1.48 -3.45
N THR A 120 42.93 0.51 -3.57
CA THR A 120 42.25 0.11 -4.83
C THR A 120 43.21 -0.32 -5.95
N ALA A 121 44.20 -1.15 -5.65
CA ALA A 121 45.20 -1.60 -6.64
C ALA A 121 44.58 -2.37 -7.83
N GLU A 122 45.02 -2.09 -9.06
CA GLU A 122 44.52 -2.76 -10.27
C GLU A 122 44.95 -4.23 -10.33
N GLY A 123 46.23 -4.51 -10.11
CA GLY A 123 46.84 -5.83 -10.32
C GLY A 123 47.23 -6.06 -11.78
N ASP A 124 47.52 -7.32 -12.11
CA ASP A 124 47.86 -7.73 -13.48
C ASP A 124 46.59 -7.90 -14.33
N ALA A 125 46.40 -7.00 -15.30
CA ALA A 125 45.26 -7.03 -16.20
C ALA A 125 45.15 -8.32 -17.04
N GLN A 126 46.23 -9.09 -17.23
CA GLN A 126 46.17 -10.39 -17.92
C GLN A 126 45.46 -11.48 -17.11
N LYS A 127 45.38 -11.30 -15.78
CA LYS A 127 44.62 -12.18 -14.88
C LYS A 127 43.18 -11.74 -14.65
N ALA A 128 42.77 -10.59 -15.19
CA ALA A 128 41.40 -10.15 -15.09
C ALA A 128 40.48 -11.10 -15.88
N PRO A 129 39.29 -11.47 -15.36
CA PRO A 129 38.28 -12.10 -16.19
C PRO A 129 37.94 -11.18 -17.38
N PRO A 130 37.64 -11.72 -18.58
CA PRO A 130 37.19 -10.88 -19.69
C PRO A 130 35.90 -10.15 -19.31
N ALA A 131 35.82 -8.86 -19.65
CA ALA A 131 34.63 -8.05 -19.40
C ALA A 131 33.37 -8.74 -20.00
N PRO A 132 32.26 -8.86 -19.25
CA PRO A 132 31.10 -9.62 -19.70
C PRO A 132 30.56 -9.13 -21.04
N ARG A 133 30.38 -10.06 -21.98
CA ARG A 133 29.66 -9.80 -23.23
C ARG A 133 28.18 -10.03 -23.00
N PHE A 134 27.37 -9.09 -23.46
CA PHE A 134 25.91 -9.16 -23.36
C PHE A 134 25.31 -9.34 -24.75
N THR A 135 24.25 -10.13 -24.85
CA THR A 135 23.48 -10.30 -26.09
C THR A 135 22.75 -9.00 -26.40
N ASP A 136 23.01 -8.41 -27.57
CA ASP A 136 22.19 -7.33 -28.11
C ASP A 136 20.82 -7.87 -28.53
N GLY A 137 19.77 -7.10 -28.27
CA GLY A 137 18.39 -7.52 -28.54
C GLY A 137 17.80 -8.40 -27.43
N TRP A 138 17.62 -9.70 -27.70
CA TRP A 138 16.84 -10.62 -26.86
C TRP A 138 17.76 -11.65 -26.19
N ARG A 139 17.81 -11.67 -24.85
CA ARG A 139 18.74 -12.51 -24.06
C ARG A 139 18.32 -13.97 -24.03
N LEU A 140 17.02 -14.27 -24.12
CA LEU A 140 16.47 -15.63 -24.07
C LEU A 140 16.37 -16.33 -25.45
N GLY A 141 16.97 -15.73 -26.48
CA GLY A 141 16.89 -16.15 -27.88
C GLY A 141 15.87 -15.33 -28.67
N LYS A 142 15.49 -15.77 -29.87
CA LYS A 142 14.39 -15.15 -30.63
C LYS A 142 13.05 -15.43 -29.92
N PRO A 143 12.19 -14.43 -29.63
CA PRO A 143 10.83 -14.66 -29.14
C PRO A 143 9.92 -15.29 -30.22
N ASP A 144 8.90 -16.02 -29.76
CA ASP A 144 7.90 -16.66 -30.63
C ASP A 144 6.81 -15.66 -31.07
N LEU A 145 6.49 -14.71 -30.20
CA LEU A 145 5.67 -13.54 -30.49
C LEU A 145 6.35 -12.27 -29.95
N VAL A 146 6.38 -11.22 -30.77
CA VAL A 146 6.82 -9.88 -30.35
C VAL A 146 5.65 -8.91 -30.51
N VAL A 147 5.28 -8.23 -29.42
CA VAL A 147 4.25 -7.19 -29.39
C VAL A 147 4.84 -5.87 -28.90
N LYS A 148 4.16 -4.75 -29.16
CA LYS A 148 4.69 -3.41 -28.89
C LYS A 148 3.57 -2.42 -28.57
N MET A 149 3.87 -1.40 -27.75
CA MET A 149 3.03 -0.21 -27.62
C MET A 149 2.78 0.45 -28.99
N ASP A 150 1.55 0.89 -29.24
CA ASP A 150 1.11 1.47 -30.52
C ASP A 150 1.75 2.85 -30.79
N ARG A 151 2.03 3.59 -29.71
CA ARG A 151 2.69 4.90 -29.71
C ARG A 151 3.52 5.12 -28.43
N PRO A 152 4.47 6.07 -28.42
CA PRO A 152 5.23 6.39 -27.21
C PRO A 152 4.37 6.95 -26.08
N TYR A 153 4.83 6.74 -24.84
CA TYR A 153 4.32 7.41 -23.64
C TYR A 153 5.30 8.51 -23.22
N ALA A 154 4.78 9.72 -23.01
CA ALA A 154 5.59 10.87 -22.59
C ALA A 154 5.80 10.87 -21.07
N VAL A 155 7.01 10.56 -20.62
CA VAL A 155 7.39 10.57 -19.20
C VAL A 155 7.92 11.97 -18.85
N PRO A 156 7.34 12.68 -17.87
CA PRO A 156 7.81 14.02 -17.48
C PRO A 156 9.15 13.96 -16.73
N ALA A 157 9.83 15.11 -16.68
CA ALA A 157 11.10 15.24 -15.95
C ALA A 157 10.94 15.18 -14.42
N GLU A 158 9.84 15.76 -13.92
CA GLU A 158 9.56 15.99 -12.50
C GLU A 158 8.08 15.75 -12.20
N GLY A 159 7.75 15.44 -10.95
CA GLY A 159 6.40 15.09 -10.50
C GLY A 159 6.41 14.04 -9.40
N ALA A 160 5.27 13.39 -9.18
CA ALA A 160 5.17 12.18 -8.37
C ALA A 160 5.38 10.92 -9.24
N ASP A 161 5.65 9.79 -8.58
CA ASP A 161 5.68 8.45 -9.16
C ASP A 161 4.47 8.17 -10.08
N ILE A 162 4.70 7.63 -11.27
CA ILE A 162 3.64 7.38 -12.27
C ILE A 162 3.39 5.89 -12.43
N TYR A 163 2.12 5.50 -12.30
CA TYR A 163 1.63 4.16 -12.63
C TYR A 163 0.74 4.24 -13.86
N GLN A 164 1.13 3.54 -14.93
CA GLN A 164 0.45 3.56 -16.24
C GLN A 164 0.29 2.13 -16.76
N ASN A 165 -0.90 1.79 -17.27
CA ASN A 165 -1.26 0.47 -17.77
C ASN A 165 -1.31 0.49 -19.30
N PHE A 166 -0.28 0.02 -19.98
CA PHE A 166 -0.28 -0.08 -21.44
C PHE A 166 -1.02 -1.34 -21.89
N VAL A 167 -2.06 -1.18 -22.71
CA VAL A 167 -2.89 -2.29 -23.20
C VAL A 167 -2.45 -2.66 -24.60
N ILE A 168 -1.90 -3.86 -24.77
CA ILE A 168 -1.29 -4.34 -26.01
C ILE A 168 -2.03 -5.62 -26.45
N PRO A 169 -2.76 -5.61 -27.58
CA PRO A 169 -3.33 -6.81 -28.16
C PRO A 169 -2.25 -7.86 -28.47
N LEU A 170 -2.52 -9.13 -28.11
CA LEU A 170 -1.66 -10.25 -28.51
C LEU A 170 -2.09 -10.90 -29.83
N ASP A 171 -3.31 -10.62 -30.28
CA ASP A 171 -3.96 -11.12 -31.51
C ASP A 171 -3.78 -12.63 -31.78
N LEU A 172 -3.68 -13.39 -30.68
CA LEU A 172 -3.55 -14.83 -30.67
C LEU A 172 -4.78 -15.49 -31.31
N THR A 173 -4.54 -16.31 -32.35
CA THR A 173 -5.55 -17.12 -33.05
C THR A 173 -5.95 -18.38 -32.28
N GLU A 174 -5.06 -18.88 -31.42
CA GLU A 174 -5.22 -20.06 -30.57
C GLU A 174 -4.62 -19.83 -29.18
N ASP A 175 -4.99 -20.67 -28.21
CA ASP A 175 -4.45 -20.60 -26.85
C ASP A 175 -2.96 -20.98 -26.85
N LYS A 176 -2.16 -20.32 -26.01
CA LYS A 176 -0.70 -20.49 -25.90
C LYS A 176 -0.27 -20.72 -24.46
N TRP A 177 0.93 -21.26 -24.30
CA TRP A 177 1.56 -21.49 -22.99
C TRP A 177 2.88 -20.72 -22.92
N VAL A 178 2.94 -19.65 -22.13
CA VAL A 178 4.11 -18.76 -22.03
C VAL A 178 5.11 -19.29 -21.00
N THR A 179 6.35 -19.51 -21.42
CA THR A 179 7.48 -19.96 -20.58
C THR A 179 8.33 -18.80 -20.06
N ALA A 180 8.35 -17.66 -20.75
CA ALA A 180 9.01 -16.43 -20.32
C ALA A 180 8.41 -15.18 -20.95
N VAL A 181 8.62 -14.05 -20.28
CA VAL A 181 8.44 -12.69 -20.79
C VAL A 181 9.79 -12.00 -20.76
N GLU A 182 10.16 -11.32 -21.85
CA GLU A 182 11.28 -10.38 -21.90
C GLU A 182 10.79 -9.07 -22.54
N PHE A 183 11.43 -7.94 -22.23
CA PHE A 183 11.08 -6.67 -22.85
C PHE A 183 12.31 -5.83 -23.18
N GLN A 184 12.09 -4.88 -24.08
CA GLN A 184 13.00 -3.82 -24.47
C GLN A 184 12.26 -2.49 -24.26
N ALA A 185 12.98 -1.48 -23.80
CA ALA A 185 12.46 -0.16 -23.44
C ALA A 185 13.34 0.93 -24.04
N THR A 186 12.75 2.06 -24.41
CA THR A 186 13.50 3.19 -25.01
C THR A 186 14.06 4.15 -23.98
N ALA A 187 13.48 4.19 -22.77
CA ALA A 187 13.93 4.99 -21.63
C ALA A 187 14.06 4.13 -20.35
N PRO A 188 14.92 3.08 -20.35
CA PRO A 188 15.03 2.16 -19.21
C PRO A 188 15.50 2.81 -17.90
N THR A 189 16.00 4.04 -17.94
CA THR A 189 16.41 4.85 -16.77
C THR A 189 15.25 5.40 -15.94
N VAL A 190 14.03 5.46 -16.49
CA VAL A 190 12.81 5.86 -15.74
C VAL A 190 11.94 4.66 -15.32
N LEU A 191 12.27 3.44 -15.75
CA LEU A 191 11.50 2.23 -15.40
C LEU A 191 11.93 1.66 -14.04
N HIS A 192 10.97 1.54 -13.12
CA HIS A 192 11.21 0.99 -11.78
C HIS A 192 10.66 -0.44 -11.62
N HIS A 193 9.39 -0.67 -11.96
CA HIS A 193 8.86 -2.03 -12.08
C HIS A 193 7.74 -2.12 -13.12
N MET A 194 7.44 -3.33 -13.57
CA MET A 194 6.39 -3.62 -14.54
C MET A 194 5.75 -4.98 -14.26
N LEU A 195 4.44 -5.01 -14.06
CA LEU A 195 3.68 -6.24 -13.90
C LEU A 195 3.03 -6.66 -15.22
N TYR A 196 3.07 -7.96 -15.50
CA TYR A 196 2.53 -8.55 -16.72
C TYR A 196 1.17 -9.17 -16.41
N PHE A 197 0.10 -8.47 -16.79
CA PHE A 197 -1.27 -8.93 -16.61
C PHE A 197 -1.91 -9.33 -17.94
N LEU A 198 -2.94 -10.18 -17.86
CA LEU A 198 -3.74 -10.61 -19.01
C LEU A 198 -5.18 -10.11 -18.87
N ASP A 199 -5.81 -9.74 -19.97
CA ASP A 199 -7.25 -9.47 -20.03
C ASP A 199 -7.89 -10.10 -21.29
N ASP A 200 -8.60 -11.22 -21.10
CA ASP A 200 -9.43 -11.88 -22.14
C ASP A 200 -10.86 -11.34 -22.21
N SER A 201 -11.16 -10.25 -21.49
CA SER A 201 -12.51 -9.67 -21.36
C SER A 201 -12.64 -8.23 -21.85
N GLY A 202 -11.56 -7.62 -22.34
CA GLY A 202 -11.54 -6.28 -22.93
C GLY A 202 -11.96 -5.15 -21.98
N ARG A 203 -11.84 -5.35 -20.66
CA ARG A 203 -12.08 -4.33 -19.62
C ARG A 203 -10.95 -3.31 -19.57
N ALA A 204 -9.71 -3.72 -19.87
CA ALA A 204 -8.56 -2.85 -20.02
C ALA A 204 -8.71 -1.89 -21.22
N ARG A 205 -9.08 -2.42 -22.41
CA ARG A 205 -9.37 -1.60 -23.61
C ARG A 205 -10.42 -0.51 -23.34
N LYS A 206 -11.46 -0.82 -22.56
CA LYS A 206 -12.53 0.13 -22.20
C LYS A 206 -12.08 1.27 -21.27
N ARG A 207 -10.91 1.17 -20.64
CA ARG A 207 -10.33 2.21 -19.77
C ARG A 207 -9.31 3.11 -20.46
N VAL A 208 -8.86 2.77 -21.67
CA VAL A 208 -7.86 3.55 -22.41
C VAL A 208 -8.35 4.98 -22.61
N THR A 209 -7.51 5.95 -22.26
CA THR A 209 -7.87 7.37 -22.24
C THR A 209 -7.96 7.98 -23.63
N LYS A 210 -8.78 9.04 -23.77
CA LYS A 210 -8.94 9.82 -25.02
C LYS A 210 -8.07 11.08 -25.07
N ASP A 211 -7.10 11.18 -24.16
CA ASP A 211 -6.12 12.26 -24.05
C ASP A 211 -4.95 12.15 -25.05
N GLY A 212 -4.86 11.02 -25.77
CA GLY A 212 -3.81 10.74 -26.74
C GLY A 212 -2.61 9.99 -26.18
N GLN A 213 -2.50 9.78 -24.86
CA GLN A 213 -1.49 8.89 -24.31
C GLN A 213 -1.88 7.41 -24.55
N PRO A 214 -0.93 6.48 -24.65
CA PRO A 214 -1.22 5.04 -24.67
C PRO A 214 -1.59 4.53 -23.26
N GLY A 215 -2.65 3.71 -23.16
CA GLY A 215 -3.02 3.03 -21.90
C GLY A 215 -3.95 3.82 -20.98
N PHE A 216 -3.87 3.57 -19.67
CA PHE A 216 -4.62 4.30 -18.63
C PHE A 216 -3.87 4.32 -17.28
N ALA A 217 -4.08 5.37 -16.48
CA ALA A 217 -3.34 5.59 -15.23
C ALA A 217 -3.86 4.75 -14.03
N GLY A 218 -3.01 4.62 -13.01
CA GLY A 218 -3.31 4.01 -11.70
C GLY A 218 -2.85 2.55 -11.57
N MET A 219 -3.03 1.96 -10.38
CA MET A 219 -2.73 0.53 -10.12
C MET A 219 -3.98 -0.35 -10.19
N GLY A 220 -5.15 0.16 -9.79
CA GLY A 220 -6.38 -0.63 -9.80
C GLY A 220 -6.90 -0.96 -11.18
N PHE A 221 -6.81 -2.22 -11.58
CA PHE A 221 -7.79 -2.88 -12.45
C PHE A 221 -7.86 -4.37 -12.09
N ARG A 222 -8.91 -5.07 -12.54
CA ARG A 222 -9.11 -6.50 -12.25
C ARG A 222 -8.68 -7.37 -13.45
N PRO A 223 -7.45 -7.93 -13.48
CA PRO A 223 -6.98 -8.78 -14.58
C PRO A 223 -7.73 -10.12 -14.64
N THR A 224 -7.45 -10.91 -15.69
CA THR A 224 -7.96 -12.28 -15.87
C THR A 224 -6.88 -13.34 -15.74
N GLY A 225 -5.61 -12.94 -15.86
CA GLY A 225 -4.42 -13.74 -15.53
C GLY A 225 -3.19 -12.86 -15.32
N SER A 226 -2.03 -13.48 -15.07
CA SER A 226 -0.73 -12.80 -15.00
C SER A 226 0.38 -13.71 -15.50
N LEU A 227 1.43 -13.11 -16.06
CA LEU A 227 2.67 -13.75 -16.48
C LEU A 227 3.84 -13.43 -15.52
N GLY A 228 3.54 -12.95 -14.31
CA GLY A 228 4.52 -12.44 -13.35
C GLY A 228 4.81 -10.94 -13.57
N GLY A 229 6.07 -10.55 -13.43
CA GLY A 229 6.51 -9.16 -13.56
C GLY A 229 8.02 -9.01 -13.48
N TRP A 230 8.49 -7.77 -13.54
CA TRP A 230 9.89 -7.36 -13.48
C TRP A 230 10.05 -6.14 -12.56
N ALA A 231 11.20 -6.02 -11.90
CA ALA A 231 11.66 -4.80 -11.23
C ALA A 231 13.16 -4.62 -11.48
N VAL A 232 13.70 -3.45 -11.13
CA VAL A 232 15.10 -3.08 -11.41
C VAL A 232 16.09 -4.21 -11.09
N GLY A 233 16.79 -4.64 -12.14
CA GLY A 233 17.83 -5.66 -12.08
C GLY A 233 17.35 -7.12 -12.04
N ALA A 234 16.05 -7.40 -12.08
CA ALA A 234 15.58 -8.72 -12.47
C ALA A 234 16.02 -9.02 -13.93
N THR A 235 16.41 -10.27 -14.18
CA THR A 235 16.78 -10.75 -15.52
C THR A 235 15.68 -11.66 -16.07
N PRO A 236 15.38 -11.62 -17.39
CA PRO A 236 14.40 -12.53 -17.98
C PRO A 236 14.86 -13.98 -17.81
N ILE A 237 13.93 -14.87 -17.45
CA ILE A 237 14.20 -16.28 -17.14
C ILE A 237 13.05 -17.15 -17.66
N LYS A 238 13.38 -18.32 -18.22
CA LYS A 238 12.39 -19.35 -18.59
C LYS A 238 12.01 -20.17 -17.37
N LEU A 239 10.71 -20.42 -17.22
CA LEU A 239 10.17 -21.31 -16.20
C LEU A 239 10.79 -22.72 -16.30
N PRO A 240 11.06 -23.39 -15.17
CA PRO A 240 11.70 -24.71 -15.17
C PRO A 240 10.77 -25.82 -15.69
N ASP A 241 11.37 -26.93 -16.11
CA ASP A 241 10.76 -28.26 -16.35
C ASP A 241 9.49 -28.30 -17.22
N GLY A 242 9.38 -27.36 -18.17
CA GLY A 242 8.22 -27.26 -19.05
C GLY A 242 6.96 -26.71 -18.38
N LEU A 243 7.10 -26.00 -17.25
CA LEU A 243 6.04 -25.18 -16.67
C LEU A 243 5.81 -23.93 -17.53
N ALA A 244 4.55 -23.50 -17.63
CA ALA A 244 4.16 -22.36 -18.44
C ALA A 244 2.84 -21.74 -17.93
N TYR A 245 2.63 -20.45 -18.17
CA TYR A 245 1.37 -19.78 -17.91
C TYR A 245 0.42 -19.90 -19.12
N PRO A 246 -0.86 -20.28 -18.93
CA PRO A 246 -1.82 -20.33 -20.02
C PRO A 246 -2.28 -18.91 -20.43
N VAL A 247 -2.31 -18.65 -21.74
CA VAL A 247 -2.83 -17.42 -22.35
C VAL A 247 -3.89 -17.80 -23.38
N ARG A 248 -5.09 -17.23 -23.26
CA ARG A 248 -6.20 -17.54 -24.17
C ARG A 248 -6.08 -16.75 -25.47
N LYS A 249 -6.61 -17.31 -26.57
CA LYS A 249 -6.80 -16.58 -27.83
C LYS A 249 -7.59 -15.28 -27.60
N GLY A 250 -7.20 -14.21 -28.29
CA GLY A 250 -7.80 -12.89 -28.12
C GLY A 250 -7.51 -12.16 -26.79
N SER A 251 -6.61 -12.65 -25.94
CA SER A 251 -6.18 -11.91 -24.73
C SER A 251 -5.40 -10.64 -25.07
N ASP A 252 -5.61 -9.57 -24.30
CA ASP A 252 -4.67 -8.46 -24.19
C ASP A 252 -3.56 -8.77 -23.17
N LEU A 253 -2.35 -8.27 -23.44
CA LEU A 253 -1.31 -8.07 -22.45
C LEU A 253 -1.44 -6.65 -21.90
N VAL A 254 -1.55 -6.53 -20.57
CA VAL A 254 -1.59 -5.26 -19.87
C VAL A 254 -0.30 -5.10 -19.07
N LEU A 255 0.51 -4.13 -19.48
CA LEU A 255 1.77 -3.78 -18.83
C LEU A 255 1.48 -2.68 -17.80
N GLN A 256 1.34 -3.06 -16.54
CA GLN A 256 1.24 -2.09 -15.45
C GLN A 256 2.64 -1.65 -15.06
N THR A 257 3.02 -0.46 -15.50
CA THR A 257 4.38 0.06 -15.43
C THR A 257 4.47 1.20 -14.42
N HIS A 258 5.44 1.10 -13.51
CA HIS A 258 5.80 2.12 -12.54
C HIS A 258 7.06 2.86 -12.99
N PHE A 259 6.94 4.18 -13.11
CA PHE A 259 8.02 5.09 -13.49
C PHE A 259 8.49 5.92 -12.30
N HIS A 260 9.81 5.94 -12.08
CA HIS A 260 10.49 6.94 -11.29
C HIS A 260 11.04 8.03 -12.23
N LEU A 261 10.81 9.29 -11.90
CA LEU A 261 11.15 10.41 -12.78
C LEU A 261 12.62 10.81 -12.58
N SER A 262 13.34 11.05 -13.68
CA SER A 262 14.81 11.12 -13.68
C SER A 262 15.40 12.54 -13.64
N GLY A 263 14.57 13.58 -13.54
CA GLY A 263 14.96 14.97 -13.81
C GLY A 263 15.08 15.30 -15.30
N LYS A 264 14.80 14.33 -16.19
CA LYS A 264 14.78 14.50 -17.65
C LYS A 264 13.48 13.93 -18.21
N ALA A 265 12.84 14.66 -19.11
CA ALA A 265 11.68 14.16 -19.84
C ALA A 265 12.11 13.13 -20.90
N GLU A 266 11.36 12.05 -21.00
CA GLU A 266 11.68 10.90 -21.86
C GLU A 266 10.45 10.45 -22.66
N GLN A 267 10.70 9.65 -23.70
CA GLN A 267 9.66 8.98 -24.50
C GLN A 267 9.88 7.47 -24.37
N GLU A 268 8.97 6.78 -23.67
CA GLU A 268 9.02 5.33 -23.50
C GLU A 268 8.19 4.61 -24.59
N THR A 269 8.66 3.47 -25.08
CA THR A 269 7.95 2.60 -26.03
C THR A 269 8.38 1.15 -25.81
N ILE A 270 7.67 0.46 -24.92
CA ILE A 270 7.96 -0.90 -24.53
C ILE A 270 7.62 -1.88 -25.67
N THR A 271 8.59 -2.75 -25.98
CA THR A 271 8.45 -3.89 -26.89
C THR A 271 8.63 -5.17 -26.08
N VAL A 272 7.71 -6.13 -26.18
CA VAL A 272 7.69 -7.36 -25.37
C VAL A 272 7.84 -8.59 -26.25
N GLY A 273 8.77 -9.46 -25.87
CA GLY A 273 8.96 -10.79 -26.43
C GLY A 273 8.34 -11.83 -25.51
N LEU A 274 7.41 -12.61 -26.06
CA LEU A 274 6.82 -13.78 -25.41
C LEU A 274 7.45 -15.06 -25.98
N TYR A 275 7.82 -15.97 -25.08
CA TYR A 275 8.37 -17.28 -25.43
C TYR A 275 7.34 -18.35 -25.08
N PHE A 276 7.02 -19.24 -26.02
CA PHE A 276 6.01 -20.28 -25.85
C PHE A 276 6.62 -21.64 -25.49
N ALA A 277 5.78 -22.57 -25.05
CA ALA A 277 6.06 -24.00 -25.04
C ALA A 277 5.32 -24.68 -26.21
N ASP A 278 5.96 -25.69 -26.82
CA ASP A 278 5.37 -26.47 -27.93
C ASP A 278 4.08 -27.22 -27.52
N LYS A 279 3.86 -27.41 -26.21
CA LYS A 279 2.80 -28.25 -25.63
C LYS A 279 2.34 -27.65 -24.30
N ALA A 280 1.14 -28.02 -23.88
CA ALA A 280 0.63 -27.73 -22.55
C ALA A 280 1.59 -28.25 -21.46
N PRO A 281 1.77 -27.52 -20.34
CA PRO A 281 2.63 -27.94 -19.25
C PRO A 281 2.07 -29.21 -18.59
N LYS A 282 2.95 -30.13 -18.18
CA LYS A 282 2.56 -31.37 -17.48
C LYS A 282 1.96 -31.13 -16.09
N ARG A 283 2.22 -29.97 -15.50
CA ARG A 283 1.72 -29.56 -14.18
C ARG A 283 1.31 -28.08 -14.20
N THR A 284 0.16 -27.75 -13.62
CA THR A 284 -0.39 -26.40 -13.62
C THR A 284 0.17 -25.57 -12.46
N LEU A 285 0.68 -24.38 -12.78
CA LEU A 285 1.12 -23.39 -11.80
C LEU A 285 -0.06 -22.87 -10.95
N VAL A 286 0.13 -22.84 -9.64
CA VAL A 286 -0.82 -22.32 -8.65
C VAL A 286 -0.08 -21.39 -7.68
N THR A 287 -0.69 -20.25 -7.36
CA THR A 287 -0.15 -19.30 -6.38
C THR A 287 -0.95 -19.36 -5.08
N LEU A 288 -0.26 -19.59 -3.96
CA LEU A 288 -0.76 -19.32 -2.62
C LEU A 288 -0.26 -17.93 -2.20
N GLN A 289 -1.15 -17.12 -1.63
CA GLN A 289 -0.83 -15.79 -1.10
C GLN A 289 -1.30 -15.72 0.35
N LEU A 290 -0.43 -15.29 1.27
CA LEU A 290 -0.70 -15.20 2.70
C LEU A 290 -0.31 -13.80 3.23
N PRO A 291 -1.28 -13.00 3.71
CA PRO A 291 -2.73 -13.16 3.51
C PRO A 291 -3.17 -13.03 2.04
N PRO A 292 -4.28 -13.66 1.62
CA PRO A 292 -4.88 -13.49 0.29
C PRO A 292 -5.24 -12.06 -0.06
N ALA A 293 -5.29 -11.76 -1.37
CA ALA A 293 -5.63 -10.46 -1.93
C ALA A 293 -4.80 -9.31 -1.32
N PHE A 294 -3.49 -9.55 -1.17
CA PHE A 294 -2.53 -8.60 -0.58
C PHE A 294 -2.98 -8.01 0.78
N GLY A 295 -3.74 -8.78 1.57
CA GLY A 295 -4.21 -8.38 2.88
C GLY A 295 -5.50 -7.55 2.92
N LEU A 296 -6.18 -7.34 1.78
CA LEU A 296 -7.46 -6.61 1.68
C LEU A 296 -8.48 -7.03 2.75
N PHE A 297 -8.61 -8.35 2.95
CA PHE A 297 -9.54 -8.96 3.90
C PHE A 297 -8.89 -9.28 5.26
N SER A 298 -7.81 -8.58 5.64
CA SER A 298 -6.97 -8.89 6.81
C SER A 298 -6.82 -7.75 7.82
N GLY A 299 -7.65 -6.71 7.73
CA GLY A 299 -7.73 -5.67 8.76
C GLY A 299 -6.52 -4.71 8.82
N ILE A 300 -5.90 -4.40 7.68
CA ILE A 300 -4.78 -3.44 7.60
C ILE A 300 -5.33 -2.01 7.81
N ASP A 301 -5.32 -1.56 9.07
CA ASP A 301 -5.52 -0.17 9.49
C ASP A 301 -4.44 0.18 10.54
N ILE A 302 -3.35 0.77 10.04
CA ILE A 302 -2.08 0.99 10.74
C ILE A 302 -2.12 2.40 11.39
N PRO A 303 -2.17 2.51 12.73
CA PRO A 303 -2.14 3.81 13.40
C PRO A 303 -0.83 4.57 13.13
N ALA A 304 -0.92 5.91 13.11
CA ALA A 304 0.25 6.78 13.13
C ALA A 304 1.18 6.42 14.30
N GLY A 305 2.49 6.34 14.06
CA GLY A 305 3.50 6.02 15.07
C GLY A 305 3.71 4.52 15.35
N LYS A 306 2.96 3.61 14.71
CA LYS A 306 2.98 2.17 15.05
C LYS A 306 4.17 1.43 14.42
N GLU A 307 5.24 1.26 15.20
CA GLU A 307 6.50 0.58 14.80
C GLU A 307 6.37 -0.90 14.40
N GLN A 308 5.36 -1.60 14.93
CA GLN A 308 5.14 -3.03 14.69
C GLN A 308 3.65 -3.31 14.58
N PHE A 309 3.03 -2.90 13.48
CA PHE A 309 1.75 -3.47 13.06
C PHE A 309 2.01 -4.83 12.39
N LYS A 310 1.13 -5.80 12.57
CA LYS A 310 1.37 -7.18 12.13
C LYS A 310 0.11 -7.87 11.67
N VAL A 311 0.21 -8.58 10.54
CA VAL A 311 -0.80 -9.50 10.02
C VAL A 311 -0.15 -10.86 9.81
N SER A 312 -0.88 -11.92 10.12
CA SER A 312 -0.44 -13.30 9.95
C SER A 312 -1.60 -14.15 9.44
N ASP A 313 -1.31 -15.12 8.58
CA ASP A 313 -2.30 -16.05 8.03
C ASP A 313 -1.67 -17.43 7.79
N SER A 314 -2.49 -18.47 7.70
CA SER A 314 -2.00 -19.86 7.60
C SER A 314 -2.92 -20.75 6.77
N PHE A 315 -2.32 -21.61 5.94
CA PHE A 315 -3.01 -22.53 5.05
C PHE A 315 -2.48 -23.96 5.22
N THR A 316 -3.37 -24.95 5.30
CA THR A 316 -2.99 -26.37 5.39
C THR A 316 -3.08 -27.00 4.01
N LEU A 317 -1.97 -27.58 3.54
CA LEU A 317 -1.88 -28.14 2.20
C LEU A 317 -2.78 -29.38 2.04
N PRO A 318 -3.75 -29.38 1.10
CA PRO A 318 -4.72 -30.48 0.94
C PRO A 318 -4.13 -31.71 0.22
N VAL A 319 -2.96 -31.52 -0.40
CA VAL A 319 -2.27 -32.42 -1.34
C VAL A 319 -0.75 -32.21 -1.19
N ASP A 320 0.05 -33.11 -1.75
CA ASP A 320 1.50 -32.89 -1.90
C ASP A 320 1.77 -31.81 -2.94
N VAL A 321 2.73 -30.92 -2.68
CA VAL A 321 3.11 -29.83 -3.60
C VAL A 321 4.63 -29.69 -3.74
N ASP A 322 5.06 -29.18 -4.88
CA ASP A 322 6.43 -28.71 -5.15
C ASP A 322 6.41 -27.18 -5.26
N LEU A 323 7.11 -26.46 -4.37
CA LEU A 323 7.26 -25.01 -4.51
C LEU A 323 8.29 -24.69 -5.61
N VAL A 324 7.90 -23.79 -6.50
CA VAL A 324 8.64 -23.32 -7.68
C VAL A 324 9.32 -21.97 -7.39
N ALA A 325 8.61 -21.03 -6.76
CA ALA A 325 9.15 -19.73 -6.36
C ALA A 325 8.52 -19.19 -5.07
N ALA A 326 9.19 -18.21 -4.46
CA ALA A 326 8.63 -17.37 -3.42
C ALA A 326 8.62 -15.89 -3.85
N GLY A 327 7.80 -15.07 -3.19
CA GLY A 327 7.75 -13.63 -3.42
C GLY A 327 7.16 -12.87 -2.22
N ALA A 328 7.26 -11.55 -2.27
CA ALA A 328 6.73 -10.64 -1.26
C ALA A 328 6.28 -9.33 -1.91
N HIS A 329 5.28 -8.70 -1.32
CA HIS A 329 4.83 -7.36 -1.66
C HIS A 329 4.20 -6.69 -0.43
N ALA A 330 4.64 -5.47 -0.15
CA ALA A 330 4.03 -4.47 0.74
C ALA A 330 4.44 -3.07 0.24
N HIS A 331 3.85 -1.97 0.73
CA HIS A 331 4.25 -0.62 0.33
C HIS A 331 5.37 -0.05 1.23
N TYR A 332 5.47 1.28 1.33
CA TYR A 332 6.58 2.00 1.94
C TYR A 332 6.76 1.79 3.47
N LEU A 333 5.71 1.38 4.19
CA LEU A 333 5.76 1.07 5.62
C LEU A 333 6.07 -0.40 5.89
N GLY A 334 6.03 -1.27 4.88
CA GLY A 334 6.38 -2.68 5.01
C GLY A 334 7.78 -2.85 5.59
N LYS A 335 7.95 -3.79 6.53
CA LYS A 335 9.20 -3.95 7.30
C LYS A 335 9.75 -5.37 7.31
N THR A 336 8.93 -6.39 7.58
CA THR A 336 9.34 -7.80 7.46
C THR A 336 8.25 -8.61 6.75
N LEU A 337 8.67 -9.56 5.91
CA LEU A 337 7.77 -10.45 5.17
C LEU A 337 8.38 -11.85 5.14
N LYS A 338 7.72 -12.84 5.74
CA LYS A 338 8.26 -14.22 5.85
C LYS A 338 7.20 -15.30 5.72
N THR A 339 7.61 -16.47 5.24
CA THR A 339 6.84 -17.71 5.30
C THR A 339 7.69 -18.91 5.70
N GLY A 340 7.08 -19.78 6.49
CA GLY A 340 7.60 -21.06 6.94
C GLY A 340 6.47 -22.06 7.05
N ALA A 341 6.80 -23.33 7.27
CA ALA A 341 5.79 -24.37 7.37
C ALA A 341 6.11 -25.45 8.40
N THR A 342 5.10 -25.93 9.11
CA THR A 342 5.17 -27.13 9.94
C THR A 342 4.73 -28.34 9.11
N LEU A 343 5.64 -29.29 8.93
CA LEU A 343 5.39 -30.55 8.24
C LEU A 343 4.54 -31.50 9.12
N PRO A 344 3.86 -32.52 8.56
CA PRO A 344 3.32 -33.64 9.31
C PRO A 344 4.39 -34.23 10.25
N GLY A 345 4.00 -34.52 11.49
CA GLY A 345 4.95 -34.89 12.56
C GLY A 345 5.59 -33.71 13.30
N GLY A 346 5.23 -32.46 12.97
CA GLY A 346 5.58 -31.27 13.78
C GLY A 346 6.93 -30.63 13.46
N LYS A 347 7.66 -31.09 12.43
CA LYS A 347 8.95 -30.49 12.04
C LYS A 347 8.75 -29.20 11.27
N ASP A 348 9.32 -28.09 11.75
CA ASP A 348 9.31 -26.82 11.04
C ASP A 348 10.37 -26.72 9.92
N LYS A 349 10.07 -25.90 8.92
CA LYS A 349 10.91 -25.61 7.74
C LYS A 349 10.74 -24.14 7.32
N ASN A 350 11.83 -23.39 7.27
CA ASN A 350 11.84 -22.05 6.69
C ASN A 350 11.64 -22.14 5.16
N LEU A 351 10.85 -21.23 4.57
CA LEU A 351 10.59 -21.22 3.12
C LEU A 351 11.08 -19.93 2.45
N PHE A 352 10.87 -18.78 3.10
CA PHE A 352 11.23 -17.45 2.57
C PHE A 352 11.22 -16.41 3.70
N SER A 353 12.11 -15.41 3.67
CA SER A 353 12.13 -14.32 4.66
C SER A 353 12.84 -13.07 4.14
N ILE A 354 12.25 -11.90 4.39
CA ILE A 354 12.83 -10.56 4.24
C ILE A 354 12.78 -9.88 5.62
N ARG A 355 13.93 -9.40 6.11
CA ARG A 355 14.07 -8.77 7.44
C ARG A 355 14.02 -7.24 7.44
N ASP A 356 14.27 -6.62 6.29
CA ASP A 356 14.09 -5.20 6.06
C ASP A 356 13.53 -5.06 4.64
N TRP A 357 12.21 -4.82 4.55
CA TRP A 357 11.55 -4.65 3.27
C TRP A 357 11.89 -3.31 2.65
N ASP A 358 12.22 -3.36 1.37
CA ASP A 358 12.38 -2.20 0.52
C ASP A 358 11.40 -2.27 -0.66
N PHE A 359 10.48 -1.30 -0.73
CA PHE A 359 9.47 -1.17 -1.78
C PHE A 359 10.09 -1.07 -3.19
N ASN A 360 11.36 -0.67 -3.29
CA ASN A 360 12.05 -0.50 -4.56
C ASN A 360 12.55 -1.82 -5.17
N TRP A 361 12.67 -2.89 -4.37
CA TRP A 361 13.36 -4.13 -4.78
C TRP A 361 12.43 -5.34 -4.84
N GLN A 362 11.23 -5.17 -5.37
CA GLN A 362 10.19 -6.21 -5.43
C GLN A 362 10.59 -7.33 -6.39
N GLY A 363 10.54 -8.59 -5.93
CA GLY A 363 11.06 -9.73 -6.69
C GLY A 363 10.28 -11.02 -6.51
N GLN A 364 10.31 -11.85 -7.55
CA GLN A 364 9.94 -13.25 -7.50
C GLN A 364 11.22 -14.10 -7.58
N TYR A 365 11.38 -15.00 -6.61
CA TYR A 365 12.62 -15.73 -6.38
C TYR A 365 12.37 -17.22 -6.62
N LEU A 366 12.83 -17.72 -7.79
CA LEU A 366 12.76 -19.14 -8.14
C LEU A 366 13.65 -19.95 -7.21
N TYR A 367 13.13 -21.03 -6.62
CA TYR A 367 13.94 -21.94 -5.82
C TYR A 367 14.99 -22.63 -6.69
N LYS A 368 16.15 -22.91 -6.10
CA LYS A 368 17.26 -23.66 -6.72
C LYS A 368 16.76 -25.02 -7.21
N ASP A 369 16.19 -25.79 -6.30
CA ASP A 369 15.55 -27.08 -6.49
C ASP A 369 14.12 -27.01 -5.91
N TYR A 370 13.18 -27.83 -6.38
CA TYR A 370 11.80 -27.77 -5.88
C TYR A 370 11.71 -28.11 -4.39
N VAL A 371 11.01 -27.27 -3.65
CA VAL A 371 10.76 -27.51 -2.23
C VAL A 371 9.50 -28.36 -2.09
N ARG A 372 9.66 -29.69 -2.08
CA ARG A 372 8.56 -30.61 -1.73
C ARG A 372 8.02 -30.29 -0.34
N LEU A 373 6.70 -30.16 -0.25
CA LEU A 373 5.92 -30.15 0.99
C LEU A 373 4.81 -31.20 0.87
N PRO A 374 4.70 -32.16 1.81
CA PRO A 374 3.64 -33.16 1.79
C PRO A 374 2.30 -32.59 2.25
N LYS A 375 1.22 -33.26 1.87
CA LYS A 375 -0.15 -33.04 2.36
C LYS A 375 -0.20 -32.95 3.89
N GLY A 376 -1.03 -32.05 4.41
CA GLY A 376 -1.16 -31.79 5.85
C GLY A 376 -0.09 -30.85 6.43
N THR A 377 0.88 -30.42 5.61
CA THR A 377 1.81 -29.34 5.97
C THR A 377 1.05 -28.02 6.19
N VAL A 378 1.28 -27.35 7.31
CA VAL A 378 0.68 -26.05 7.65
C VAL A 378 1.68 -24.95 7.30
N VAL A 379 1.42 -24.24 6.20
CA VAL A 379 2.19 -23.06 5.76
C VAL A 379 1.67 -21.82 6.50
N ARG A 380 2.57 -20.93 6.94
CA ARG A 380 2.21 -19.69 7.64
C ARG A 380 2.96 -18.50 7.03
N GLY A 381 2.22 -17.43 6.71
CA GLY A 381 2.77 -16.15 6.28
C GLY A 381 2.63 -15.09 7.37
N GLU A 382 3.61 -14.20 7.47
CA GLU A 382 3.59 -13.05 8.37
C GLU A 382 4.16 -11.81 7.67
N VAL A 383 3.47 -10.68 7.82
CA VAL A 383 3.88 -9.36 7.34
C VAL A 383 3.84 -8.37 8.50
N THR A 384 4.86 -7.53 8.64
CA THR A 384 4.92 -6.43 9.61
C THR A 384 5.17 -5.09 8.93
N TRP A 385 4.64 -4.01 9.53
CA TRP A 385 4.82 -2.64 9.08
C TRP A 385 5.27 -1.72 10.22
N ASP A 386 6.07 -0.71 9.87
CA ASP A 386 6.60 0.33 10.75
C ASP A 386 6.14 1.72 10.26
N ASN A 387 5.08 2.24 10.91
CA ASN A 387 4.52 3.57 10.67
C ASN A 387 5.05 4.62 11.68
N SER A 388 6.28 4.46 12.17
CA SER A 388 6.91 5.45 13.04
C SER A 388 7.56 6.59 12.26
N ALA A 389 7.90 7.66 12.99
CA ALA A 389 8.77 8.73 12.49
C ALA A 389 10.27 8.32 12.44
N LYS A 390 10.61 7.11 12.93
CA LYS A 390 11.93 6.50 12.75
C LYS A 390 12.06 5.77 11.41
N ASN A 391 10.92 5.38 10.82
CA ASN A 391 10.68 4.95 9.45
C ASN A 391 11.41 5.80 8.36
N PRO A 392 12.65 5.56 7.88
CA PRO A 392 13.23 6.42 6.84
C PRO A 392 12.49 6.30 5.50
N ARG A 393 11.73 5.21 5.28
CA ARG A 393 10.85 5.01 4.13
C ARG A 393 9.42 5.54 4.35
N ASN A 394 9.09 6.09 5.53
CA ASN A 394 7.72 6.57 5.80
C ASN A 394 7.39 7.81 4.93
N PRO A 395 6.37 7.75 4.04
CA PRO A 395 6.06 8.85 3.12
C PRO A 395 5.34 10.02 3.80
N SER A 396 5.08 9.96 5.11
CA SER A 396 4.41 11.01 5.88
C SER A 396 5.25 11.48 7.07
N SER A 397 5.56 12.78 7.08
CA SER A 397 6.18 13.47 8.22
C SER A 397 5.33 14.67 8.64
N PRO A 398 4.68 14.67 9.81
CA PRO A 398 4.60 13.55 10.77
C PRO A 398 3.81 12.34 10.22
N PRO A 399 3.99 11.13 10.78
CA PRO A 399 3.23 9.96 10.37
C PRO A 399 1.71 10.12 10.52
N VAL A 400 0.96 9.55 9.59
CA VAL A 400 -0.52 9.53 9.57
C VAL A 400 -1.05 8.11 9.74
N ARG A 401 -2.35 7.94 9.99
CA ARG A 401 -2.98 6.60 9.96
C ARG A 401 -3.08 6.14 8.50
N VAL A 402 -2.51 4.98 8.19
CA VAL A 402 -2.50 4.37 6.85
C VAL A 402 -3.38 3.12 6.85
N ARG A 403 -4.08 2.86 5.74
CA ARG A 403 -5.00 1.73 5.58
C ARG A 403 -4.66 0.91 4.36
N TRP A 404 -5.31 -0.24 4.22
CA TRP A 404 -5.28 -0.98 2.95
C TRP A 404 -5.71 -0.08 1.78
N GLY A 405 -4.96 -0.12 0.68
CA GLY A 405 -5.30 0.57 -0.55
C GLY A 405 -4.24 0.36 -1.64
N GLU A 406 -4.56 0.78 -2.85
CA GLU A 406 -3.70 0.60 -4.01
C GLU A 406 -2.65 1.71 -4.18
N GLY A 407 -2.77 2.87 -3.51
CA GLY A 407 -1.74 3.91 -3.59
C GLY A 407 -0.48 3.49 -2.85
N SER A 408 0.71 3.88 -3.33
CA SER A 408 1.98 3.59 -2.64
C SER A 408 2.08 4.24 -1.24
N THR A 409 1.24 5.24 -0.95
CA THR A 409 1.07 5.86 0.39
C THR A 409 -0.09 5.28 1.19
N ASP A 410 -0.91 4.41 0.60
CA ASP A 410 -1.68 3.38 1.32
C ASP A 410 -0.77 2.19 1.63
N GLU A 411 -1.31 1.10 2.17
CA GLU A 411 -0.57 -0.14 2.37
C GLU A 411 -1.19 -1.39 1.76
N MET A 412 -0.33 -2.37 1.51
CA MET A 412 -0.66 -3.74 1.11
C MET A 412 0.29 -4.70 1.84
N GLY A 413 -0.01 -6.00 1.85
CA GLY A 413 0.91 -6.96 2.45
C GLY A 413 0.60 -8.40 2.13
N SER A 414 1.55 -9.10 1.52
CA SER A 414 1.53 -10.56 1.44
C SER A 414 2.91 -11.15 1.14
N VAL A 415 3.13 -12.36 1.63
CA VAL A 415 4.07 -13.30 1.02
C VAL A 415 3.33 -14.21 0.04
N SER A 416 3.99 -14.59 -1.04
CA SER A 416 3.44 -15.49 -2.07
C SER A 416 4.36 -16.69 -2.29
N LEU A 417 3.74 -17.83 -2.60
CA LEU A 417 4.42 -19.06 -3.01
C LEU A 417 3.80 -19.52 -4.33
N LEU A 418 4.63 -19.58 -5.36
CA LEU A 418 4.29 -20.20 -6.64
C LEU A 418 4.66 -21.68 -6.54
N MET A 419 3.73 -22.56 -6.87
CA MET A 419 3.89 -24.01 -6.68
C MET A 419 3.09 -24.81 -7.73
N VAL A 420 3.33 -26.12 -7.76
CA VAL A 420 2.50 -27.09 -8.49
C VAL A 420 2.09 -28.20 -7.54
N ALA A 421 0.98 -28.87 -7.82
CA ALA A 421 0.68 -30.15 -7.16
C ALA A 421 1.74 -31.20 -7.57
N ALA A 422 2.09 -32.12 -6.68
CA ALA A 422 3.06 -33.17 -6.98
C ALA A 422 2.53 -34.14 -8.06
N ASP A 423 1.23 -34.45 -7.99
CA ASP A 423 0.42 -35.08 -9.03
C ASP A 423 -0.54 -34.03 -9.62
N GLU A 424 -0.62 -33.93 -10.95
CA GLU A 424 -1.51 -32.97 -11.62
C GLU A 424 -3.00 -33.29 -11.44
N ALA A 425 -3.35 -34.55 -11.13
CA ALA A 425 -4.72 -34.92 -10.79
C ALA A 425 -5.25 -34.16 -9.55
N ASP A 426 -4.35 -33.81 -8.61
CA ASP A 426 -4.65 -33.06 -7.39
C ASP A 426 -4.60 -31.52 -7.61
N ALA A 427 -4.23 -31.02 -8.80
CA ALA A 427 -4.10 -29.57 -9.06
C ALA A 427 -5.43 -28.80 -8.98
N THR A 428 -6.56 -29.43 -9.33
CA THR A 428 -7.90 -28.83 -9.12
C THR A 428 -8.21 -28.70 -7.64
N ARG A 429 -7.96 -29.74 -6.86
CA ARG A 429 -8.16 -29.76 -5.41
C ARG A 429 -7.32 -28.72 -4.67
N LEU A 430 -6.07 -28.51 -5.12
CA LEU A 430 -5.21 -27.45 -4.61
C LEU A 430 -5.79 -26.06 -4.88
N ARG A 431 -6.23 -25.79 -6.12
CA ARG A 431 -6.85 -24.51 -6.51
C ARG A 431 -8.14 -24.22 -5.73
N ASP A 432 -9.01 -25.22 -5.56
CA ASP A 432 -10.30 -25.03 -4.89
C ASP A 432 -10.14 -24.86 -3.37
N ALA A 433 -9.16 -25.53 -2.74
CA ALA A 433 -8.83 -25.29 -1.33
C ALA A 433 -8.28 -23.87 -1.08
N ILE A 434 -7.44 -23.33 -1.97
CA ILE A 434 -6.94 -21.95 -1.86
C ILE A 434 -8.08 -20.93 -2.07
N ARG A 435 -9.04 -21.24 -2.96
CA ARG A 435 -10.27 -20.45 -3.14
C ARG A 435 -11.12 -20.44 -1.87
N GLU A 436 -11.34 -21.59 -1.23
CA GLU A 436 -12.13 -21.64 0.00
C GLU A 436 -11.38 -20.98 1.18
N HIS A 437 -10.07 -21.13 1.32
CA HIS A 437 -9.27 -20.36 2.30
C HIS A 437 -9.42 -18.84 2.09
N THR A 438 -9.37 -18.38 0.84
CA THR A 438 -9.63 -16.97 0.51
C THR A 438 -11.04 -16.55 0.95
N ARG A 439 -12.04 -17.41 0.73
CA ARG A 439 -13.43 -17.18 1.16
C ARG A 439 -13.58 -17.17 2.69
N GLU A 440 -12.84 -18.02 3.42
CA GLU A 440 -12.81 -17.97 4.88
C GLU A 440 -12.19 -16.65 5.38
N VAL A 441 -11.11 -16.17 4.76
CA VAL A 441 -10.50 -14.87 5.11
C VAL A 441 -11.50 -13.73 4.87
N VAL A 442 -12.25 -13.76 3.76
CA VAL A 442 -13.39 -12.86 3.52
C VAL A 442 -14.46 -12.96 4.61
N ILE A 443 -14.83 -14.16 5.06
CA ILE A 443 -15.80 -14.34 6.16
C ILE A 443 -15.25 -13.79 7.49
N ARG A 444 -13.97 -14.08 7.83
CA ARG A 444 -13.28 -13.53 9.01
C ARG A 444 -13.24 -12.00 8.97
N SER A 445 -13.04 -11.41 7.80
CA SER A 445 -13.08 -9.95 7.56
C SER A 445 -14.46 -9.35 7.85
N ARG A 446 -15.54 -9.96 7.33
CA ARG A 446 -16.92 -9.52 7.62
C ARG A 446 -17.28 -9.66 9.11
N LEU A 447 -16.83 -10.73 9.78
CA LEU A 447 -17.06 -10.96 11.21
C LEU A 447 -16.31 -9.97 12.12
N ARG A 448 -15.16 -9.42 11.68
CA ARG A 448 -14.49 -8.31 12.36
C ARG A 448 -15.15 -6.94 12.14
N GLY A 449 -16.02 -6.82 11.13
CA GLY A 449 -16.57 -5.54 10.70
C GLY A 449 -15.59 -4.69 9.88
N ASP A 450 -14.61 -5.31 9.20
CA ASP A 450 -13.68 -4.61 8.32
C ASP A 450 -14.46 -3.81 7.25
N LYS A 451 -14.12 -2.53 7.08
CA LYS A 451 -14.70 -1.69 6.02
C LYS A 451 -13.78 -1.66 4.81
N ILE A 452 -14.31 -2.05 3.64
CA ILE A 452 -13.62 -1.99 2.36
C ILE A 452 -14.21 -0.86 1.52
N ASP A 453 -13.33 -0.03 0.98
CA ASP A 453 -13.66 1.08 0.08
C ASP A 453 -13.64 0.58 -1.37
N TRP A 454 -14.80 0.07 -1.82
CA TRP A 454 -14.97 -0.51 -3.16
C TRP A 454 -14.91 0.54 -4.27
N ASP A 455 -15.30 1.79 -3.97
CA ASP A 455 -15.26 2.90 -4.92
C ASP A 455 -13.82 3.37 -5.17
N LYS A 456 -13.01 3.46 -4.11
CA LYS A 456 -11.55 3.71 -4.22
C LYS A 456 -10.83 2.63 -5.05
N LEU A 457 -11.30 1.38 -4.97
CA LEU A 457 -10.81 0.25 -5.77
C LEU A 457 -11.28 0.26 -7.23
N GLY A 458 -12.27 1.10 -7.59
CA GLY A 458 -12.85 1.12 -8.93
C GLY A 458 -13.51 -0.21 -9.35
N VAL A 459 -13.99 -1.01 -8.40
CA VAL A 459 -14.68 -2.29 -8.67
C VAL A 459 -15.94 -2.44 -7.82
N GLU A 460 -17.02 -2.94 -8.41
CA GLU A 460 -18.26 -3.17 -7.66
C GLU A 460 -18.08 -4.19 -6.51
N PRO A 461 -18.73 -3.98 -5.35
CA PRO A 461 -18.70 -4.93 -4.25
C PRO A 461 -19.28 -6.29 -4.67
N PRO A 462 -18.58 -7.42 -4.41
CA PRO A 462 -19.05 -8.75 -4.79
C PRO A 462 -20.45 -9.05 -4.25
N PRO A 463 -21.31 -9.79 -4.97
CA PRO A 463 -22.70 -10.03 -4.57
C PRO A 463 -22.87 -10.57 -3.14
N PHE A 464 -21.95 -11.45 -2.70
CA PHE A 464 -21.94 -12.05 -1.36
C PHE A 464 -21.53 -11.10 -0.21
N TRP A 465 -21.14 -9.84 -0.50
CA TRP A 465 -20.75 -8.87 0.51
C TRP A 465 -21.94 -8.07 1.09
N LYS A 466 -23.15 -8.20 0.51
CA LYS A 466 -24.26 -7.25 0.74
C LYS A 466 -25.09 -7.49 2.01
N ASP A 467 -25.14 -8.71 2.57
CA ASP A 467 -26.07 -9.05 3.67
C ASP A 467 -25.35 -9.34 5.01
N GLY A 468 -25.78 -8.70 6.11
CA GLY A 468 -25.17 -8.84 7.46
C GLY A 468 -26.11 -8.44 8.63
N PRO A 469 -25.83 -8.88 9.88
CA PRO A 469 -26.81 -8.90 10.99
C PRO A 469 -26.89 -7.62 11.88
N PRO A 470 -27.98 -7.46 12.70
CA PRO A 470 -28.30 -6.24 13.47
C PRO A 470 -27.65 -6.12 14.88
N VAL A 471 -27.86 -4.96 15.55
CA VAL A 471 -27.09 -4.46 16.72
C VAL A 471 -27.98 -3.91 17.89
N PRO A 472 -27.57 -3.99 19.19
CA PRO A 472 -28.29 -3.40 20.37
C PRO A 472 -28.01 -1.90 20.73
N LYS A 473 -28.73 -1.30 21.73
CA LYS A 473 -28.80 0.16 22.11
C LYS A 473 -28.29 0.44 23.56
N LYS A 474 -28.25 1.63 24.24
CA LYS A 474 -28.89 3.01 24.22
C LYS A 474 -27.80 4.08 24.68
N SER A 475 -27.88 5.27 25.34
CA SER A 475 -28.81 6.27 26.00
C SER A 475 -27.98 7.56 26.39
N ASP A 476 -28.37 8.77 26.89
CA ASP A 476 -29.57 9.64 27.12
C ASP A 476 -29.12 11.14 27.35
N THR A 477 -29.99 12.12 27.73
CA THR A 477 -29.81 13.61 27.43
C THR A 477 -30.20 14.67 28.54
N LYS A 478 -30.13 16.02 28.24
CA LYS A 478 -30.66 17.20 29.03
C LYS A 478 -30.78 18.57 28.22
N ALA A 479 -31.17 19.72 28.85
CA ALA A 479 -32.10 20.80 28.34
C ALA A 479 -31.57 22.28 28.00
N PRO A 480 -32.39 23.27 27.49
CA PRO A 480 -31.97 24.44 26.62
C PRO A 480 -32.08 25.95 27.10
N LEU A 481 -31.92 26.95 26.18
CA LEU A 481 -31.62 28.41 26.36
C LEU A 481 -32.34 29.42 25.38
N THR A 482 -32.36 30.74 25.69
CA THR A 482 -33.04 31.86 24.96
C THR A 482 -32.14 33.10 24.65
N LEU A 483 -32.32 33.79 23.51
CA LEU A 483 -31.67 35.07 23.11
C LEU A 483 -32.65 36.04 22.36
N ARG A 484 -32.15 37.17 21.82
CA ARG A 484 -32.88 38.08 20.89
C ARG A 484 -32.15 38.24 19.54
N ASP A 485 -32.90 38.52 18.49
CA ASP A 485 -32.38 38.83 17.14
C ASP A 485 -32.14 40.34 16.91
N ILE A 486 -31.51 40.67 15.77
CA ILE A 486 -31.20 42.04 15.34
C ILE A 486 -32.42 42.97 15.16
N ASN A 487 -33.63 42.42 15.07
CA ASN A 487 -34.89 43.19 15.02
C ASN A 487 -35.56 43.30 16.41
N GLY A 488 -34.88 42.84 17.46
CA GLY A 488 -35.33 42.87 18.85
C GLY A 488 -36.25 41.71 19.26
N THR A 489 -36.59 40.80 18.35
CA THR A 489 -37.53 39.69 18.64
C THR A 489 -36.84 38.60 19.45
N ALA A 490 -37.54 37.99 20.41
CA ALA A 490 -37.00 36.91 21.23
C ALA A 490 -37.04 35.58 20.48
N GLN A 491 -35.97 34.79 20.62
CA GLN A 491 -35.74 33.54 19.90
C GLN A 491 -35.18 32.48 20.86
N THR A 492 -35.63 31.23 20.75
CA THR A 492 -35.18 30.10 21.58
C THR A 492 -34.42 29.06 20.74
N PRO A 493 -33.23 29.40 20.21
CA PRO A 493 -32.54 28.59 19.19
C PRO A 493 -32.23 27.15 19.61
N LEU A 494 -32.04 26.88 20.92
CA LEU A 494 -31.80 25.52 21.42
C LEU A 494 -33.07 24.77 21.87
N ALA A 495 -34.23 25.43 21.90
CA ALA A 495 -35.51 24.79 22.24
C ALA A 495 -36.37 24.65 20.97
N VAL A 496 -36.23 23.50 20.31
CA VAL A 496 -36.91 23.22 19.04
C VAL A 496 -38.34 22.74 19.30
N THR A 497 -39.28 23.69 19.42
CA THR A 497 -40.68 23.39 19.77
C THR A 497 -41.57 23.23 18.53
N ASP A 498 -41.36 24.06 17.51
CA ASP A 498 -42.15 24.20 16.29
C ASP A 498 -41.60 23.40 15.10
N ALA A 499 -40.29 23.43 14.84
CA ALA A 499 -39.64 22.68 13.76
C ALA A 499 -39.29 21.22 14.14
N LYS A 500 -38.90 20.35 13.19
CA LYS A 500 -38.19 19.08 13.53
C LYS A 500 -36.77 19.35 14.02
N ALA A 501 -36.12 20.37 13.47
CA ALA A 501 -34.77 20.79 13.83
C ALA A 501 -34.55 22.31 13.70
N HIS A 502 -33.64 22.85 14.51
CA HIS A 502 -33.05 24.17 14.29
C HIS A 502 -31.62 24.02 13.76
N VAL A 503 -31.20 24.94 12.89
CA VAL A 503 -29.85 24.95 12.31
C VAL A 503 -29.19 26.26 12.67
N LEU A 504 -28.17 26.19 13.52
CA LEU A 504 -27.40 27.34 13.96
C LEU A 504 -26.13 27.40 13.10
N ILE A 505 -26.03 28.45 12.27
CA ILE A 505 -24.88 28.68 11.39
C ILE A 505 -24.04 29.78 12.02
N PHE A 506 -22.87 29.42 12.55
CA PHE A 506 -22.03 30.33 13.32
C PHE A 506 -21.05 31.09 12.42
N LEU A 507 -21.10 32.41 12.46
CA LEU A 507 -20.44 33.32 11.53
C LEU A 507 -19.72 34.46 12.29
N THR A 508 -18.62 34.97 11.74
CA THR A 508 -18.13 36.32 12.06
C THR A 508 -18.23 37.18 10.80
N THR A 509 -18.33 38.50 10.96
CA THR A 509 -18.57 39.42 9.84
C THR A 509 -17.33 39.63 8.95
N ASP A 510 -16.15 39.36 9.50
CA ASP A 510 -14.83 39.49 8.89
C ASP A 510 -14.36 38.22 8.14
N CYS A 511 -14.84 37.04 8.53
CA CYS A 511 -14.33 35.77 8.03
C CYS A 511 -14.66 35.56 6.55
N PRO A 512 -13.66 35.57 5.63
CA PRO A 512 -13.93 35.53 4.20
C PRO A 512 -14.48 34.18 3.74
N ILE A 513 -14.15 33.08 4.43
CA ILE A 513 -14.72 31.76 4.14
C ILE A 513 -16.20 31.74 4.53
N ALA A 514 -16.55 32.18 5.74
CA ALA A 514 -17.93 32.27 6.22
C ALA A 514 -18.80 33.13 5.30
N ASN A 515 -18.34 34.34 4.98
CA ASN A 515 -19.03 35.26 4.06
C ASN A 515 -19.25 34.64 2.68
N SER A 516 -18.27 33.88 2.16
CA SER A 516 -18.38 33.24 0.85
C SER A 516 -19.41 32.09 0.76
N TYR A 517 -19.92 31.61 1.89
CA TYR A 517 -21.00 30.61 1.93
C TYR A 517 -22.40 31.23 1.90
N ALA A 518 -22.56 32.55 2.03
CA ALA A 518 -23.88 33.20 2.01
C ALA A 518 -24.79 32.77 0.83
N PRO A 519 -24.29 32.59 -0.43
CA PRO A 519 -25.11 32.08 -1.52
C PRO A 519 -25.58 30.62 -1.34
N GLU A 520 -24.77 29.74 -0.75
CA GLU A 520 -25.18 28.36 -0.44
C GLU A 520 -26.15 28.31 0.75
N ILE A 521 -26.00 29.21 1.72
CA ILE A 521 -26.94 29.38 2.83
C ILE A 521 -28.31 29.84 2.29
N GLY A 522 -28.34 30.84 1.40
CA GLY A 522 -29.56 31.27 0.72
C GLY A 522 -30.20 30.18 -0.15
N ALA A 523 -29.39 29.36 -0.82
CA ALA A 523 -29.87 28.19 -1.55
C ALA A 523 -30.49 27.13 -0.61
N MET A 524 -29.81 26.77 0.49
CA MET A 524 -30.35 25.85 1.49
C MET A 524 -31.66 26.35 2.11
N MET A 525 -31.74 27.65 2.44
CA MET A 525 -33.00 28.24 2.94
C MET A 525 -34.16 28.09 1.97
N LYS A 526 -33.90 28.17 0.65
CA LYS A 526 -34.92 27.94 -0.38
C LYS A 526 -35.28 26.46 -0.51
N ASP A 527 -34.27 25.59 -0.58
CA ASP A 527 -34.47 24.14 -0.79
C ASP A 527 -35.16 23.45 0.40
N PHE A 528 -35.06 24.03 1.60
CA PHE A 528 -35.72 23.57 2.82
C PHE A 528 -36.88 24.47 3.30
N ALA A 529 -37.33 25.45 2.50
CA ALA A 529 -38.32 26.46 2.92
C ALA A 529 -39.66 25.86 3.40
N ASP A 530 -40.21 24.89 2.66
CA ASP A 530 -41.47 24.21 2.98
C ASP A 530 -41.29 23.00 3.93
N GLN A 531 -40.08 22.80 4.45
CA GLN A 531 -39.71 21.68 5.31
C GLN A 531 -39.60 22.16 6.77
N PRO A 532 -39.88 21.32 7.79
CA PRO A 532 -39.88 21.74 9.19
C PRO A 532 -38.44 21.87 9.75
N VAL A 533 -37.65 22.80 9.20
CA VAL A 533 -36.29 23.18 9.64
C VAL A 533 -36.22 24.69 9.77
N ARG A 534 -35.72 25.20 10.90
CA ARG A 534 -35.57 26.64 11.12
C ARG A 534 -34.09 27.01 11.16
N PHE A 535 -33.65 27.83 10.21
CA PHE A 535 -32.26 28.30 10.12
C PHE A 535 -32.08 29.61 10.90
N TYR A 536 -30.95 29.72 11.58
CA TYR A 536 -30.49 30.93 12.28
C TYR A 536 -29.05 31.22 11.88
N ALA A 537 -28.76 32.48 11.55
CA ALA A 537 -27.39 32.97 11.52
C ALA A 537 -27.02 33.40 12.94
N VAL A 538 -25.87 32.99 13.45
CA VAL A 538 -25.39 33.33 14.80
C VAL A 538 -24.04 34.03 14.68
N HIS A 539 -24.02 35.33 14.93
CA HIS A 539 -22.76 36.05 15.07
C HIS A 539 -22.15 35.86 16.45
N VAL A 540 -20.87 35.51 16.49
CA VAL A 540 -20.12 35.08 17.70
C VAL A 540 -18.97 36.02 18.08
N ASP A 541 -18.84 37.12 17.35
CA ASP A 541 -17.90 38.20 17.66
C ASP A 541 -18.38 38.95 18.92
N PRO A 542 -17.58 39.02 20.01
CA PRO A 542 -17.96 39.67 21.27
C PRO A 542 -18.19 41.19 21.18
N ASP A 543 -17.53 41.87 20.23
CA ASP A 543 -17.59 43.32 20.09
C ASP A 543 -18.64 43.77 19.05
N LEU A 544 -19.29 42.83 18.36
CA LEU A 544 -20.25 43.13 17.30
C LEU A 544 -21.57 43.70 17.84
N THR A 545 -21.83 44.96 17.53
CA THR A 545 -23.12 45.60 17.81
C THR A 545 -24.25 45.05 16.92
N PRO A 546 -25.52 45.03 17.39
CA PRO A 546 -26.66 44.60 16.56
C PRO A 546 -26.83 45.40 15.26
N ALA A 547 -26.47 46.68 15.24
CA ALA A 547 -26.47 47.50 14.04
C ALA A 547 -25.37 47.07 13.03
N GLY A 548 -24.20 46.65 13.52
CA GLY A 548 -23.15 46.06 12.69
C GLY A 548 -23.57 44.72 12.08
N ALA A 549 -24.20 43.85 12.88
CA ALA A 549 -24.79 42.60 12.41
C ALA A 549 -25.90 42.84 11.37
N GLN A 550 -26.79 43.81 11.60
CA GLN A 550 -27.84 44.18 10.64
C GLN A 550 -27.26 44.73 9.32
N LYS A 551 -26.17 45.51 9.38
CA LYS A 551 -25.46 45.95 8.17
C LYS A 551 -24.89 44.75 7.40
N HIS A 552 -24.15 43.86 8.06
CA HIS A 552 -23.55 42.68 7.41
C HIS A 552 -24.60 41.76 6.80
N ALA A 553 -25.69 41.48 7.52
CA ALA A 553 -26.80 40.68 7.02
C ALA A 553 -27.42 41.27 5.74
N LYS A 554 -27.59 42.60 5.69
CA LYS A 554 -28.04 43.31 4.48
C LYS A 554 -27.02 43.26 3.34
N GLU A 555 -25.73 43.37 3.65
CA GLU A 555 -24.62 43.39 2.69
C GLU A 555 -24.44 42.03 1.99
N TYR A 556 -24.59 40.93 2.72
CA TYR A 556 -24.46 39.55 2.21
C TYR A 556 -25.80 38.87 1.89
N GLY A 557 -26.93 39.59 1.97
CA GLY A 557 -28.26 39.09 1.59
C GLY A 557 -28.81 37.99 2.52
N LEU A 558 -28.40 37.97 3.79
CA LEU A 558 -28.83 36.99 4.79
C LEU A 558 -30.26 37.33 5.28
N THR A 559 -31.24 36.55 4.84
CA THR A 559 -32.68 36.79 5.12
C THR A 559 -33.25 35.96 6.29
N LEU A 560 -32.46 35.04 6.86
CA LEU A 560 -32.80 34.28 8.08
C LEU A 560 -32.69 35.15 9.34
N PRO A 561 -33.36 34.79 10.46
CA PRO A 561 -33.15 35.45 11.74
C PRO A 561 -31.67 35.44 12.15
N VAL A 562 -31.13 36.63 12.40
CA VAL A 562 -29.72 36.83 12.80
C VAL A 562 -29.66 37.10 14.29
N LEU A 563 -28.98 36.22 15.02
CA LEU A 563 -28.69 36.31 16.45
C LEU A 563 -27.29 36.90 16.66
N VAL A 564 -27.12 37.61 17.76
CA VAL A 564 -25.83 38.16 18.20
C VAL A 564 -25.50 37.55 19.56
N ASP A 565 -24.59 36.57 19.57
CA ASP A 565 -24.14 35.81 20.73
C ASP A 565 -22.78 36.31 21.23
N THR A 566 -22.70 37.62 21.54
CA THR A 566 -21.51 38.29 22.08
C THR A 566 -21.05 37.79 23.46
N LYS A 567 -21.73 36.77 24.00
CA LYS A 567 -21.46 36.09 25.28
C LYS A 567 -21.25 34.58 25.12
N HIS A 568 -21.12 34.08 23.89
CA HIS A 568 -20.81 32.69 23.53
C HIS A 568 -21.73 31.64 24.17
N GLN A 569 -22.97 32.00 24.49
CA GLN A 569 -23.91 31.13 25.20
C GLN A 569 -24.40 29.98 24.30
N LEU A 570 -24.51 30.20 22.99
CA LEU A 570 -24.78 29.17 21.98
C LEU A 570 -23.51 28.45 21.55
N VAL A 571 -22.38 29.16 21.48
CA VAL A 571 -21.05 28.56 21.21
C VAL A 571 -20.74 27.48 22.24
N ALA A 572 -20.83 27.81 23.54
CA ALA A 572 -20.59 26.87 24.64
C ALA A 572 -21.60 25.71 24.67
N ALA A 573 -22.88 25.98 24.42
CA ALA A 573 -23.93 24.97 24.49
C ALA A 573 -23.94 24.00 23.29
N THR A 574 -23.48 24.43 22.11
CA THR A 574 -23.34 23.56 20.93
C THR A 574 -21.95 22.94 20.80
N GLY A 575 -20.92 23.54 21.41
CA GLY A 575 -19.53 23.11 21.33
C GLY A 575 -18.89 23.34 19.97
N VAL A 576 -19.38 24.30 19.17
CA VAL A 576 -18.69 24.78 17.97
C VAL A 576 -17.40 25.51 18.34
N THR A 577 -16.49 25.59 17.38
CA THR A 577 -15.11 26.06 17.57
C THR A 577 -14.62 27.02 16.49
N ARG A 578 -15.30 27.07 15.34
CA ARG A 578 -14.86 27.77 14.13
C ARG A 578 -16.01 28.48 13.41
N THR A 579 -15.69 29.39 12.48
CA THR A 579 -16.65 30.03 11.57
C THR A 579 -16.20 29.90 10.11
N PRO A 580 -17.00 29.31 9.20
CA PRO A 580 -18.33 28.77 9.41
C PRO A 580 -18.28 27.34 10.00
N GLU A 581 -18.92 27.15 11.16
CA GLU A 581 -19.29 25.84 11.69
C GLU A 581 -20.81 25.87 11.93
N VAL A 582 -21.47 24.73 11.78
CA VAL A 582 -22.93 24.61 11.94
C VAL A 582 -23.26 23.58 13.00
N ALA A 583 -24.38 23.79 13.71
CA ALA A 583 -24.97 22.82 14.62
C ALA A 583 -26.45 22.61 14.30
N VAL A 584 -26.88 21.35 14.18
CA VAL A 584 -28.29 20.98 14.00
C VAL A 584 -28.84 20.46 15.34
N VAL A 585 -29.77 21.22 15.92
CA VAL A 585 -30.43 20.94 17.20
C VAL A 585 -31.78 20.25 16.93
N LEU A 586 -32.16 19.26 17.74
CA LEU A 586 -33.46 18.56 17.67
C LEU A 586 -34.39 18.92 18.84
N LYS A 587 -35.65 18.44 18.78
CA LYS A 587 -36.71 18.67 19.80
C LYS A 587 -36.35 18.30 21.24
N ASP A 588 -35.46 17.34 21.43
CA ASP A 588 -34.98 16.87 22.73
C ASP A 588 -33.74 17.64 23.24
N GLY A 589 -33.26 18.63 22.48
CA GLY A 589 -32.02 19.38 22.74
C GLY A 589 -30.77 18.74 22.15
N THR A 590 -30.86 17.57 21.50
CA THR A 590 -29.69 16.87 20.93
C THR A 590 -29.09 17.63 19.76
N ILE A 591 -27.76 17.80 19.77
CA ILE A 591 -26.98 18.27 18.61
C ILE A 591 -26.72 17.06 17.69
N ALA A 592 -27.61 16.83 16.73
CA ALA A 592 -27.56 15.68 15.83
C ALA A 592 -26.48 15.80 14.73
N TYR A 593 -26.06 17.01 14.40
CA TYR A 593 -24.93 17.28 13.52
C TYR A 593 -24.12 18.48 14.02
N ARG A 594 -22.79 18.39 13.95
CA ARG A 594 -21.90 19.56 14.10
C ARG A 594 -20.69 19.52 13.16
N GLY A 595 -20.43 20.59 12.42
CA GLY A 595 -19.23 20.67 11.57
C GLY A 595 -19.35 21.63 10.39
N ARG A 596 -18.83 21.25 9.23
CA ARG A 596 -18.85 22.07 8.00
C ARG A 596 -20.23 22.07 7.33
N ILE A 597 -20.48 23.08 6.48
CA ILE A 597 -21.67 23.12 5.60
C ILE A 597 -21.54 22.07 4.49
N ASP A 598 -20.39 22.10 3.79
CA ASP A 598 -19.97 21.16 2.76
C ASP A 598 -18.43 21.09 2.75
N ASP A 599 -17.85 20.26 1.88
CA ASP A 599 -16.39 20.08 1.80
C ASP A 599 -15.66 21.02 0.82
N ARG A 600 -16.31 22.10 0.34
CA ARG A 600 -15.76 23.04 -0.67
C ARG A 600 -14.49 23.75 -0.21
N TYR A 601 -14.25 23.84 1.10
CA TYR A 601 -13.00 24.30 1.69
C TYR A 601 -12.32 23.16 2.49
N PRO A 602 -11.41 22.37 1.87
CA PRO A 602 -10.69 21.31 2.57
C PRO A 602 -9.56 21.81 3.49
N GLY A 603 -9.22 23.09 3.46
CA GLY A 603 -8.22 23.70 4.35
C GLY A 603 -8.19 25.23 4.22
N LEU A 604 -7.56 25.91 5.17
CA LEU A 604 -7.35 27.37 5.08
C LEU A 604 -6.55 27.72 3.82
N GLY A 605 -6.99 28.76 3.11
CA GLY A 605 -6.43 29.15 1.81
C GLY A 605 -6.73 28.20 0.64
N LYS A 606 -7.42 27.07 0.86
CA LYS A 606 -7.68 26.04 -0.17
C LYS A 606 -9.19 25.95 -0.45
N LYS A 607 -9.57 26.21 -1.71
CA LYS A 607 -10.97 26.18 -2.18
C LYS A 607 -11.11 25.25 -3.39
N ARG A 608 -12.09 24.35 -3.34
CA ARG A 608 -12.56 23.55 -4.49
C ARG A 608 -13.59 24.37 -5.28
N GLN A 609 -13.66 24.16 -6.60
CA GLN A 609 -14.65 24.86 -7.43
C GLN A 609 -16.10 24.44 -7.09
N ALA A 610 -16.31 23.17 -6.73
CA ALA A 610 -17.57 22.62 -6.22
C ALA A 610 -17.29 21.69 -5.02
N PRO A 611 -18.27 21.47 -4.11
CA PRO A 611 -18.17 20.45 -3.09
C PRO A 611 -18.34 19.05 -3.69
N SER A 612 -17.56 18.10 -3.18
CA SER A 612 -17.72 16.65 -3.37
C SER A 612 -18.61 16.01 -2.29
N GLN A 613 -18.81 16.67 -1.15
CA GLN A 613 -19.64 16.20 -0.02
C GLN A 613 -20.47 17.37 0.53
N ARG A 614 -21.76 17.19 0.84
CA ARG A 614 -22.73 18.25 1.19
C ARG A 614 -23.28 18.08 2.61
N ASP A 615 -22.36 17.88 3.55
CA ASP A 615 -22.59 17.25 4.85
C ASP A 615 -23.78 17.78 5.65
N LEU A 616 -24.03 19.10 5.67
CA LEU A 616 -25.19 19.68 6.35
C LEU A 616 -26.51 19.33 5.65
N ARG A 617 -26.57 19.36 4.31
CA ARG A 617 -27.78 19.02 3.55
C ARG A 617 -28.12 17.54 3.75
N ASP A 618 -27.09 16.69 3.74
CA ASP A 618 -27.21 15.24 3.93
C ASP A 618 -27.70 14.93 5.35
N ALA A 619 -27.12 15.60 6.37
CA ALA A 619 -27.57 15.52 7.76
C ALA A 619 -29.02 15.99 7.97
N LEU A 620 -29.43 17.10 7.33
CA LEU A 620 -30.80 17.60 7.43
C LEU A 620 -31.82 16.69 6.75
N SER A 621 -31.43 16.07 5.62
CA SER A 621 -32.28 15.11 4.91
C SER A 621 -32.58 13.89 5.79
N ALA A 622 -31.56 13.33 6.45
CA ALA A 622 -31.73 12.25 7.43
C ALA A 622 -32.61 12.67 8.62
N VAL A 623 -32.33 13.82 9.25
CA VAL A 623 -33.13 14.36 10.37
C VAL A 623 -34.60 14.56 10.00
N LEU A 624 -34.87 15.02 8.78
CA LEU A 624 -36.23 15.23 8.29
C LEU A 624 -36.97 13.93 7.96
N ALA A 625 -36.27 12.91 7.47
CA ALA A 625 -36.79 11.55 7.37
C ALA A 625 -37.05 10.92 8.75
N GLY A 626 -36.37 11.40 9.81
CA GLY A 626 -36.37 10.80 11.14
C GLY A 626 -35.29 9.71 11.30
N GLU A 627 -34.33 9.67 10.38
CA GLU A 627 -33.23 8.73 10.34
C GLU A 627 -32.01 9.24 11.12
N PRO A 628 -31.10 8.36 11.58
CA PRO A 628 -29.85 8.77 12.19
C PRO A 628 -28.97 9.54 11.20
N VAL A 629 -28.41 10.69 11.62
CA VAL A 629 -27.45 11.46 10.81
C VAL A 629 -26.23 10.57 10.48
N PRO A 630 -25.90 10.32 9.19
CA PRO A 630 -24.84 9.39 8.81
C PRO A 630 -23.46 9.76 9.35
N THR A 631 -23.17 11.06 9.45
CA THR A 631 -21.89 11.61 9.92
C THR A 631 -22.16 12.74 10.93
N GLY A 632 -22.52 12.40 12.17
CA GLY A 632 -22.93 13.37 13.20
C GLY A 632 -21.88 14.44 13.58
N ARG A 633 -20.60 14.26 13.21
CA ARG A 633 -19.58 15.32 13.33
C ARG A 633 -18.62 15.32 12.15
N THR A 634 -18.34 16.50 11.59
CA THR A 634 -17.25 16.75 10.63
C THR A 634 -16.33 17.87 11.13
N GLN A 635 -15.19 18.07 10.47
CA GLN A 635 -14.26 19.15 10.81
C GLN A 635 -14.56 20.40 9.98
N ALA A 636 -14.93 21.49 10.65
CA ALA A 636 -15.11 22.80 10.02
C ALA A 636 -13.78 23.47 9.66
N VAL A 637 -13.78 24.16 8.52
CA VAL A 637 -12.63 24.90 7.98
C VAL A 637 -13.02 26.35 7.79
N GLY A 638 -12.27 27.24 8.45
CA GLY A 638 -12.64 28.65 8.61
C GLY A 638 -11.81 29.34 9.69
N CYS A 639 -12.21 30.54 10.09
CA CYS A 639 -11.61 31.24 11.23
C CYS A 639 -11.90 30.49 12.55
N SER A 640 -11.10 30.73 13.57
CA SER A 640 -11.47 30.37 14.95
C SER A 640 -12.51 31.36 15.47
N ILE A 641 -13.36 30.94 16.40
CA ILE A 641 -14.28 31.86 17.09
C ILE A 641 -13.43 32.79 18.00
N PRO A 642 -13.62 34.12 17.98
CA PRO A 642 -12.83 35.04 18.81
C PRO A 642 -13.20 34.92 20.29
N ASP A 643 -12.22 34.71 21.18
CA ASP A 643 -12.42 34.54 22.61
C ASP A 643 -13.16 35.73 23.26
N LEU A 644 -13.96 35.46 24.30
CA LEU A 644 -14.61 36.52 25.09
C LEU A 644 -13.53 37.40 25.78
N PRO A 645 -13.70 38.74 25.79
CA PRO A 645 -12.81 39.61 26.56
C PRO A 645 -12.86 39.26 28.05
N ALA A 646 -11.68 39.31 28.70
CA ALA A 646 -11.56 39.07 30.13
C ALA A 646 -12.40 40.07 30.95
N LYS A 647 -13.03 39.56 32.01
CA LYS A 647 -13.86 40.33 32.96
C LYS A 647 -13.04 41.07 34.00
#